data_AF-A0A0S8EQG9-F1
#
_entry.id   AF-A0A0S8EQG9-F1
#
_cell.length_a   1.000
_cell.length_b   1.000
_cell.length_c   1.000
_cell.angle_alpha   90.00
_cell.angle_beta   90.00
_cell.angle_gamma   90.00
#
_symmetry.space_group_name_H-M   'P 1'
#
loop_
_entity.id
_entity.type
_entity.pdbx_description
1 polymer ?
#
loop_
_entity_poly.entity_id
_entity_poly.type
_entity_poly.pdbx_seq_one_letter_code
_entity_poly.pdbx_strand_id
1 'polypeptide(L)'
;MCLMAAAWLALVATASAAETAHPMDPYNVVWQTPSKDSSGSMPLGNGSTGLNAWIEESGDLVFYISRTDSWGDNARLLKVGRVRVTLDPRPSTAPPGFRQTLSLKDATMTVRYGEGQAAVLQLWADANHPVIHVAIDSPEPTTATASIELWRTKQEELPSLEVSDVMLERSKPGKKHGPTVVEPDTVLKNQTGRIGWFHHNVKSVGPAMTGEIQGLEGFERPDPLLGRTFGAVILADKGRRLDDLNLTSPRSKAHRFDIYVVTRHPATPEGWFAAVDETIAATRQTPPARRREAHERWGRDFWDRSWIRATSAGPPQTLRLVPPGTHPVRIGIDQRGGSRFAGEIGRLTLYGKGLSDAAVQRLAKLERSRPPEDQDALLYAGTPQLHAAIDGSKDWTFDKGLAIEAWVKPEKMASGGGRIVDKITPGGSDGFLLDTWPGNSLRFIVGRVTLAKPDVLPAGQWSHVAAVVDPATGKTTLYLNGAPLAQQAVEAGDDAAVVSRAYALQRFITACAGRGAYPIKFNGTIFTVPHPGAPGDADYRRWGPGYWWQNTRLPYISLCASGDFDLMQPLFAMYARDLMPLLKFRTHLYLGHAGAYIPECIYFWGDMFSETYGWTPYHERKDRLQASGYHKWEWVSGPELVSMMLDYYDHTLDEAFLAETLLPAAHEILTFFDQHYGVDERGKLVMHPSQACETWWDCTNPMPELAGLHAATDRLLALPARLTTEAQRAFWTALRKKLPDLPTREVDGKRMLAPAERFASKRNSENPELYAVFPFRRIAIGRPGVELGIEALRHRWDKGNSGWRQDDIFMAYLGLADEARKNLVGRARKKHAGSRFPAFWGPNYDWIPDQDHGGVLMKALQAMLLQTDGRKVFLLPAWPKDWDVHFRLHAPYRTTVECKYGGGKVRLLTVTPPERKADLVTLEPQ
;
A
#
# COMPACT_ATOMS: atom_id res chain seq x y z
N MET A 1 -60.49 6.87 43.62
CA MET A 1 -60.04 8.18 44.17
C MET A 1 -58.58 8.01 44.58
N CYS A 2 -57.64 8.46 43.74
CA CYS A 2 -56.92 9.75 43.86
C CYS A 2 -55.94 9.76 45.05
N LEU A 3 -54.62 9.69 44.79
CA LEU A 3 -53.60 10.79 44.88
C LEU A 3 -53.23 11.09 46.35
N MET A 4 -51.97 11.27 46.82
CA MET A 4 -50.69 11.77 46.31
C MET A 4 -49.60 11.44 47.38
N ALA A 5 -48.39 10.98 47.04
CA ALA A 5 -47.11 11.72 46.89
C ALA A 5 -46.28 11.99 48.18
N ALA A 6 -45.02 11.53 48.19
CA ALA A 6 -43.77 12.17 48.70
C ALA A 6 -42.61 11.14 48.69
N ALA A 7 -41.70 11.16 47.71
CA ALA A 7 -40.40 11.86 47.72
C ALA A 7 -39.26 11.09 48.44
N TRP A 8 -38.43 10.36 47.69
CA TRP A 8 -37.06 10.01 48.07
C TRP A 8 -36.12 10.37 46.92
N LEU A 9 -35.35 11.44 47.09
CA LEU A 9 -34.17 11.76 46.28
C LEU A 9 -33.04 10.79 46.64
N ALA A 10 -32.62 9.95 45.70
CA ALA A 10 -31.31 9.31 45.75
C ALA A 10 -30.37 10.06 44.80
N LEU A 11 -29.41 10.79 45.38
CA LEU A 11 -28.23 11.29 44.67
C LEU A 11 -27.45 10.08 44.13
N VAL A 12 -27.55 9.82 42.83
CA VAL A 12 -26.54 9.02 42.12
C VAL A 12 -25.48 10.02 41.67
N ALA A 13 -24.41 10.14 42.46
CA ALA A 13 -23.20 10.80 42.03
C ALA A 13 -22.61 10.02 40.85
N THR A 14 -22.71 10.56 39.65
CA THR A 14 -22.01 10.08 38.48
C THR A 14 -20.52 10.36 38.64
N ALA A 15 -19.80 9.40 39.23
CA ALA A 15 -18.36 9.34 39.06
C ALA A 15 -18.07 9.04 37.58
N SER A 16 -17.85 10.10 36.81
CA SER A 16 -17.16 10.04 35.52
C SER A 16 -15.77 9.48 35.79
N ALA A 17 -15.62 8.15 35.72
CA ALA A 17 -14.31 7.56 35.52
C ALA A 17 -13.83 8.08 34.18
N ALA A 18 -12.87 9.01 34.20
CA ALA A 18 -12.19 9.45 32.99
C ALA A 18 -11.58 8.19 32.35
N GLU A 19 -12.23 7.70 31.29
CA GLU A 19 -11.74 6.58 30.50
C GLU A 19 -10.34 7.00 30.01
N THR A 20 -9.30 6.29 30.46
CA THR A 20 -7.93 6.59 30.04
C THR A 20 -7.87 6.47 28.52
N ALA A 21 -7.48 7.54 27.84
CA ALA A 21 -7.44 7.59 26.38
C ALA A 21 -6.69 6.37 25.82
N HIS A 22 -7.30 5.69 24.85
CA HIS A 22 -6.69 4.52 24.24
C HIS A 22 -5.49 4.97 23.40
N PRO A 23 -4.37 4.23 23.37
CA PRO A 23 -3.18 4.67 22.65
C PRO A 23 -3.33 4.83 21.13
N MET A 24 -4.44 4.33 20.57
CA MET A 24 -4.80 4.49 19.15
C MET A 24 -5.62 5.76 18.89
N ASP A 25 -6.15 6.42 19.93
CA ASP A 25 -7.00 7.61 19.78
C ASP A 25 -6.33 8.76 19.01
N PRO A 26 -5.02 9.03 19.16
CA PRO A 26 -4.32 10.03 18.34
C PRO A 26 -4.31 9.73 16.84
N TYR A 27 -4.54 8.48 16.45
CA TYR A 27 -4.54 8.04 15.05
C TYR A 27 -5.94 7.90 14.44
N ASN A 28 -6.99 8.08 15.23
CA ASN A 28 -8.38 8.07 14.74
C ASN A 28 -8.54 9.09 13.61
N VAL A 29 -9.32 8.73 12.58
CA VAL A 29 -9.56 9.61 11.43
C VAL A 29 -10.86 10.35 11.65
N VAL A 30 -10.81 11.69 11.61
CA VAL A 30 -11.95 12.54 11.92
C VAL A 30 -12.26 13.45 10.74
N TRP A 31 -13.54 13.55 10.40
CA TRP A 31 -14.07 14.59 9.53
C TRP A 31 -15.03 15.48 10.30
N GLN A 32 -14.86 16.78 10.15
CA GLN A 32 -15.73 17.81 10.72
C GLN A 32 -16.79 18.31 9.72
N THR A 33 -16.75 17.77 8.50
CA THR A 33 -17.71 18.08 7.43
C THR A 33 -18.15 16.79 6.74
N PRO A 34 -19.40 16.71 6.27
CA PRO A 34 -19.84 15.61 5.42
C PRO A 34 -18.99 15.52 4.14
N SER A 35 -19.06 14.37 3.48
CA SER A 35 -18.37 14.09 2.23
C SER A 35 -19.29 14.39 1.04
N LYS A 36 -18.71 14.93 -0.03
CA LYS A 36 -19.42 15.16 -1.29
C LYS A 36 -19.84 13.85 -1.96
N ASP A 37 -18.96 12.86 -1.92
CA ASP A 37 -19.12 11.57 -2.57
C ASP A 37 -18.17 10.52 -1.94
N SER A 38 -18.08 9.34 -2.55
CA SER A 38 -17.26 8.21 -2.11
C SER A 38 -15.75 8.48 -1.99
N SER A 39 -15.23 9.58 -2.55
CA SER A 39 -13.84 10.04 -2.34
C SER A 39 -13.54 10.33 -0.88
N GLY A 40 -14.57 10.71 -0.13
CA GLY A 40 -14.53 10.86 1.30
C GLY A 40 -15.03 9.63 2.00
N SER A 41 -14.53 8.43 1.68
CA SER A 41 -14.87 7.18 2.37
C SER A 41 -13.86 6.80 3.46
N MET A 42 -14.37 6.25 4.56
CA MET A 42 -13.60 5.57 5.61
C MET A 42 -13.65 4.07 5.32
N PRO A 43 -12.51 3.35 5.30
CA PRO A 43 -12.49 1.91 5.23
C PRO A 43 -12.92 1.32 6.57
N LEU A 44 -13.74 0.28 6.55
CA LEU A 44 -14.01 -0.61 7.68
C LEU A 44 -13.98 -2.05 7.18
N GLY A 45 -13.77 -3.03 8.05
CA GLY A 45 -13.92 -4.42 7.65
C GLY A 45 -13.52 -5.39 8.75
N ASN A 46 -13.92 -6.65 8.54
CA ASN A 46 -13.68 -7.72 9.49
C ASN A 46 -12.65 -8.75 9.00
N GLY A 47 -11.90 -8.44 7.94
CA GLY A 47 -10.94 -9.35 7.32
C GLY A 47 -11.51 -10.10 6.12
N SER A 48 -12.83 -10.20 5.96
CA SER A 48 -13.47 -10.84 4.80
C SER A 48 -14.49 -9.93 4.11
N THR A 49 -15.27 -9.17 4.88
CA THR A 49 -16.21 -8.14 4.43
C THR A 49 -15.62 -6.76 4.70
N GLY A 50 -15.64 -5.89 3.69
CA GLY A 50 -15.13 -4.51 3.77
C GLY A 50 -16.16 -3.48 3.37
N LEU A 51 -16.05 -2.28 3.93
CA LEU A 51 -16.92 -1.12 3.72
C LEU A 51 -16.11 0.10 3.27
N ASN A 52 -16.61 0.81 2.26
CA ASN A 52 -16.24 2.20 2.01
C ASN A 52 -17.40 3.07 2.48
N ALA A 53 -17.30 3.74 3.63
CA ALA A 53 -18.43 4.42 4.26
C ALA A 53 -18.23 5.94 4.41
N TRP A 54 -19.28 6.72 4.17
CA TRP A 54 -19.28 8.17 4.32
C TRP A 54 -20.65 8.72 4.66
N ILE A 55 -20.69 9.96 5.15
CA ILE A 55 -21.92 10.73 5.30
C ILE A 55 -22.01 11.76 4.19
N GLU A 56 -23.14 11.81 3.48
CA GLU A 56 -23.42 12.85 2.49
C GLU A 56 -23.91 14.14 3.16
N GLU A 57 -23.89 15.26 2.41
CA GLU A 57 -24.37 16.56 2.90
C GLU A 57 -25.82 16.51 3.42
N SER A 58 -26.64 15.60 2.87
CA SER A 58 -28.01 15.33 3.29
C SER A 58 -28.15 14.74 4.71
N GLY A 59 -27.03 14.33 5.32
CA GLY A 59 -26.98 13.61 6.59
C GLY A 59 -27.04 12.08 6.46
N ASP A 60 -27.26 11.56 5.24
CA ASP A 60 -27.39 10.13 5.00
C ASP A 60 -26.06 9.40 5.15
N LEU A 61 -26.12 8.24 5.78
CA LEU A 61 -25.04 7.26 5.71
C LEU A 61 -25.10 6.55 4.36
N VAL A 62 -23.97 6.47 3.66
CA VAL A 62 -23.81 5.68 2.44
C VAL A 62 -22.57 4.82 2.56
N PHE A 63 -22.67 3.55 2.16
CA PHE A 63 -21.50 2.68 2.10
C PHE A 63 -21.59 1.61 1.01
N TYR A 64 -20.45 1.35 0.37
CA TYR A 64 -20.26 0.15 -0.45
C TYR A 64 -19.94 -1.05 0.44
N ILE A 65 -20.41 -2.23 0.04
CA ILE A 65 -20.08 -3.52 0.65
C ILE A 65 -19.20 -4.29 -0.31
N SER A 66 -18.13 -4.90 0.20
CA SER A 66 -17.19 -5.72 -0.57
C SER A 66 -16.89 -7.00 0.18
N ARG A 67 -16.50 -8.06 -0.52
CA ARG A 67 -15.92 -9.25 0.09
C ARG A 67 -14.64 -9.68 -0.61
N THR A 68 -13.81 -10.46 0.07
CA THR A 68 -12.62 -11.07 -0.54
C THR A 68 -12.95 -12.19 -1.54
N ASP A 69 -14.19 -12.69 -1.53
CA ASP A 69 -14.65 -13.86 -2.29
C ASP A 69 -15.85 -13.59 -3.21
N SER A 70 -16.23 -12.32 -3.42
CA SER A 70 -17.29 -11.87 -4.34
C SER A 70 -16.81 -11.82 -5.80
N TRP A 71 -16.24 -12.92 -6.28
CA TRP A 71 -15.76 -13.06 -7.65
C TRP A 71 -16.94 -13.24 -8.63
N GLY A 72 -17.10 -12.31 -9.56
CA GLY A 72 -18.06 -12.43 -10.65
C GLY A 72 -17.62 -13.44 -11.70
N ASP A 73 -18.56 -13.83 -12.55
CA ASP A 73 -18.41 -14.73 -13.69
C ASP A 73 -17.29 -14.38 -14.70
N ASN A 74 -16.90 -13.10 -14.77
CA ASN A 74 -15.77 -12.59 -15.56
C ASN A 74 -14.45 -12.53 -14.78
N ALA A 75 -14.36 -13.29 -13.68
CA ALA A 75 -13.25 -13.31 -12.74
C ALA A 75 -12.95 -11.97 -12.06
N ARG A 76 -13.82 -10.95 -12.11
CA ARG A 76 -13.61 -9.67 -11.41
C ARG A 76 -14.06 -9.76 -9.95
N LEU A 77 -13.29 -9.18 -9.03
CA LEU A 77 -13.69 -9.08 -7.63
C LEU A 77 -14.65 -7.88 -7.47
N LEU A 78 -15.95 -8.19 -7.43
CA LEU A 78 -17.04 -7.22 -7.43
C LEU A 78 -17.38 -6.73 -6.03
N LYS A 79 -17.89 -5.51 -5.92
CA LYS A 79 -18.66 -5.08 -4.75
C LYS A 79 -19.91 -5.94 -4.61
N VAL A 80 -20.33 -6.20 -3.39
CA VAL A 80 -21.61 -6.85 -3.12
C VAL A 80 -22.76 -5.89 -3.42
N GLY A 81 -22.62 -4.60 -3.12
CA GLY A 81 -23.64 -3.58 -3.41
C GLY A 81 -23.38 -2.27 -2.65
N ARG A 82 -24.32 -1.32 -2.70
CA ARG A 82 -24.31 -0.09 -1.91
C ARG A 82 -25.58 0.02 -1.07
N VAL A 83 -25.43 0.51 0.16
CA VAL A 83 -26.54 0.75 1.09
C VAL A 83 -26.55 2.22 1.49
N ARG A 84 -27.76 2.79 1.55
CA ARG A 84 -28.02 4.11 2.14
C ARG A 84 -28.87 3.96 3.40
N VAL A 85 -28.60 4.74 4.44
CA VAL A 85 -29.46 4.85 5.62
C VAL A 85 -29.82 6.31 5.85
N THR A 86 -31.13 6.57 5.83
CA THR A 86 -31.73 7.91 5.93
C THR A 86 -32.53 8.02 7.22
N LEU A 87 -32.41 9.15 7.94
CA LEU A 87 -33.25 9.49 9.08
C LEU A 87 -34.34 10.49 8.70
N ASP A 88 -35.52 10.37 9.31
CA ASP A 88 -36.62 11.31 9.19
C ASP A 88 -37.20 11.71 10.57
N PRO A 89 -37.14 13.01 10.95
CA PRO A 89 -36.50 14.12 10.23
C PRO A 89 -34.98 13.94 10.08
N ARG A 90 -34.42 14.52 9.00
CA ARG A 90 -32.99 14.49 8.73
C ARG A 90 -32.20 15.31 9.77
N PRO A 91 -31.10 14.79 10.30
CA PRO A 91 -30.26 15.54 11.22
C PRO A 91 -29.46 16.63 10.50
N SER A 92 -29.15 17.73 11.19
CA SER A 92 -28.30 18.78 10.65
C SER A 92 -26.84 18.33 10.53
N THR A 93 -26.22 18.63 9.38
CA THR A 93 -24.79 18.42 9.10
C THR A 93 -23.96 19.71 9.14
N ALA A 94 -24.59 20.83 9.54
CA ALA A 94 -23.92 22.13 9.58
C ALA A 94 -22.81 22.16 10.65
N PRO A 95 -21.62 22.71 10.35
CA PRO A 95 -20.59 22.98 11.35
C PRO A 95 -21.10 23.97 12.43
N PRO A 96 -20.60 23.89 13.68
CA PRO A 96 -19.62 22.92 14.20
C PRO A 96 -20.24 21.57 14.64
N GLY A 97 -21.54 21.36 14.41
CA GLY A 97 -22.30 20.24 14.99
C GLY A 97 -21.98 18.86 14.41
N PHE A 98 -21.41 18.76 13.20
CA PHE A 98 -21.12 17.47 12.56
C PHE A 98 -19.73 16.93 12.92
N ARG A 99 -19.66 15.65 13.29
CA ARG A 99 -18.39 14.94 13.46
C ARG A 99 -18.52 13.47 13.09
N GLN A 100 -17.77 13.05 12.06
CA GLN A 100 -17.59 11.64 11.70
C GLN A 100 -16.19 11.20 12.15
N THR A 101 -16.09 10.04 12.80
CA THR A 101 -14.84 9.51 13.35
C THR A 101 -14.74 8.02 13.08
N LEU A 102 -13.68 7.57 12.41
CA LEU A 102 -13.25 6.18 12.43
C LEU A 102 -12.36 5.98 13.65
N SER A 103 -12.84 5.20 14.61
CA SER A 103 -12.01 4.76 15.72
C SER A 103 -11.24 3.50 15.33
N LEU A 104 -9.91 3.55 15.44
CA LEU A 104 -9.09 2.40 15.11
C LEU A 104 -9.18 1.32 16.19
N LYS A 105 -9.40 1.70 17.46
CA LYS A 105 -9.35 0.78 18.61
C LYS A 105 -10.36 -0.37 18.48
N ASP A 106 -11.52 -0.08 17.90
CA ASP A 106 -12.65 -0.99 17.79
C ASP A 106 -13.22 -1.03 16.36
N ALA A 107 -12.49 -0.52 15.36
CA ALA A 107 -12.89 -0.51 13.97
C ALA A 107 -14.32 0.04 13.72
N THR A 108 -14.79 0.98 14.55
CA THR A 108 -16.14 1.55 14.46
C THR A 108 -16.11 2.97 13.89
N MET A 109 -16.97 3.23 12.90
CA MET A 109 -17.26 4.58 12.46
C MET A 109 -18.41 5.14 13.29
N THR A 110 -18.16 6.24 14.00
CA THR A 110 -19.16 6.97 14.77
C THR A 110 -19.41 8.33 14.13
N VAL A 111 -20.68 8.69 13.99
CA VAL A 111 -21.12 9.99 13.48
C VAL A 111 -21.98 10.65 14.54
N ARG A 112 -21.67 11.91 14.85
CA ARG A 112 -22.45 12.75 15.73
C ARG A 112 -23.02 13.91 14.92
N TYR A 113 -24.33 14.14 15.07
CA TYR A 113 -25.05 15.21 14.41
C TYR A 113 -25.58 16.22 15.45
N GLY A 114 -24.93 17.37 15.55
CA GLY A 114 -25.24 18.46 16.50
C GLY A 114 -24.36 18.46 17.76
N GLU A 115 -24.49 19.52 18.57
CA GLU A 115 -23.85 19.67 19.89
C GLU A 115 -24.78 19.23 21.03
N GLY A 116 -24.22 18.86 22.19
CA GLY A 116 -25.01 18.41 23.35
C GLY A 116 -25.75 17.09 23.11
N GLN A 117 -27.08 17.10 23.27
CA GLN A 117 -27.95 15.96 22.94
C GLN A 117 -28.05 15.80 21.41
N ALA A 118 -27.12 15.05 20.85
CA ALA A 118 -26.97 14.83 19.42
C ALA A 118 -27.49 13.45 19.00
N ALA A 119 -27.93 13.32 17.76
CA ALA A 119 -28.09 12.00 17.17
C ALA A 119 -26.70 11.38 16.96
N VAL A 120 -26.56 10.09 17.28
CA VAL A 120 -25.32 9.33 17.15
C VAL A 120 -25.57 8.10 16.30
N LEU A 121 -24.81 7.96 15.23
CA LEU A 121 -24.80 6.77 14.38
C LEU A 121 -23.50 6.01 14.60
N GLN A 122 -23.57 4.69 14.63
CA GLN A 122 -22.42 3.78 14.65
C GLN A 122 -22.53 2.76 13.52
N LEU A 123 -21.43 2.54 12.81
CA LEU A 123 -21.27 1.55 11.75
C LEU A 123 -20.05 0.69 12.03
N TRP A 124 -20.20 -0.62 12.00
CA TRP A 124 -19.07 -1.56 12.06
C TRP A 124 -19.38 -2.89 11.35
N ALA A 125 -18.35 -3.55 10.84
CA ALA A 125 -18.43 -4.94 10.41
C ALA A 125 -18.00 -5.83 11.59
N ASP A 126 -18.87 -6.75 12.03
CA ASP A 126 -18.56 -7.62 13.18
C ASP A 126 -17.31 -8.45 12.89
N ALA A 127 -16.34 -8.41 13.82
CA ALA A 127 -15.06 -9.10 13.68
C ALA A 127 -15.20 -10.63 13.73
N ASN A 128 -16.34 -11.14 14.21
CA ASN A 128 -16.55 -12.56 14.51
C ASN A 128 -17.71 -13.16 13.69
N HIS A 129 -18.50 -12.34 13.00
CA HIS A 129 -19.67 -12.77 12.24
C HIS A 129 -19.76 -12.02 10.89
N PRO A 130 -20.32 -12.63 9.83
CA PRO A 130 -20.46 -12.00 8.52
C PRO A 130 -21.67 -11.03 8.48
N VAL A 131 -21.72 -10.09 9.44
CA VAL A 131 -22.78 -9.10 9.59
C VAL A 131 -22.20 -7.70 9.77
N ILE A 132 -22.83 -6.73 9.13
CA ILE A 132 -22.59 -5.31 9.33
C ILE A 132 -23.70 -4.76 10.22
N HIS A 133 -23.35 -3.91 11.15
CA HIS A 133 -24.29 -3.28 12.07
C HIS A 133 -24.34 -1.78 11.83
N VAL A 134 -25.54 -1.24 11.69
CA VAL A 134 -25.84 0.19 11.78
C VAL A 134 -26.70 0.39 13.01
N ALA A 135 -26.21 1.13 13.99
CA ALA A 135 -26.97 1.51 15.18
C ALA A 135 -27.12 3.03 15.23
N ILE A 136 -28.30 3.53 15.56
CA ILE A 136 -28.58 4.97 15.60
C ILE A 136 -29.37 5.27 16.87
N ASP A 137 -28.86 6.19 17.68
CA ASP A 137 -29.56 6.77 18.81
C ASP A 137 -29.86 8.24 18.51
N SER A 138 -31.08 8.68 18.75
CA SER A 138 -31.52 10.06 18.54
C SER A 138 -32.21 10.64 19.78
N PRO A 139 -32.03 11.95 20.05
CA PRO A 139 -32.65 12.59 21.21
C PRO A 139 -34.18 12.62 21.09
N GLU A 140 -34.68 12.79 19.87
CA GLU A 140 -36.11 12.79 19.52
C GLU A 140 -36.49 11.53 18.72
N PRO A 141 -37.75 11.06 18.80
CA PRO A 141 -38.20 9.93 17.99
C PRO A 141 -38.13 10.25 16.49
N THR A 142 -37.40 9.43 15.75
CA THR A 142 -37.25 9.49 14.29
C THR A 142 -37.70 8.17 13.66
N THR A 143 -37.85 8.11 12.35
CA THR A 143 -37.78 6.85 11.60
C THR A 143 -36.43 6.77 10.88
N ALA A 144 -35.96 5.54 10.65
CA ALA A 144 -34.78 5.29 9.84
C ALA A 144 -35.14 4.36 8.68
N THR A 145 -34.62 4.61 7.49
CA THR A 145 -34.85 3.76 6.31
C THR A 145 -33.53 3.32 5.73
N ALA A 146 -33.32 2.00 5.63
CA ALA A 146 -32.23 1.41 4.88
C ALA A 146 -32.68 1.11 3.45
N SER A 147 -31.90 1.54 2.47
CA SER A 147 -32.17 1.46 1.04
C SER A 147 -31.06 0.71 0.31
N ILE A 148 -31.43 -0.20 -0.59
CA ILE A 148 -30.51 -0.91 -1.49
C ILE A 148 -30.29 -0.05 -2.74
N GLU A 149 -29.03 0.24 -3.08
CA GLU A 149 -28.66 1.02 -4.26
C GLU A 149 -27.70 0.22 -5.16
N LEU A 150 -28.25 -0.50 -6.14
CA LEU A 150 -27.48 -1.30 -7.10
C LEU A 150 -27.24 -0.53 -8.40
N TRP A 151 -26.11 -0.80 -9.05
CA TRP A 151 -25.78 -0.23 -10.36
C TRP A 151 -25.75 -1.30 -11.46
N ARG A 152 -25.42 -2.55 -11.13
CA ARG A 152 -25.52 -3.70 -12.04
C ARG A 152 -26.98 -4.16 -12.14
N THR A 153 -27.80 -3.39 -12.86
CA THR A 153 -29.27 -3.62 -12.94
C THR A 153 -29.73 -4.22 -14.27
N LYS A 154 -28.86 -4.23 -15.28
CA LYS A 154 -29.07 -4.87 -16.56
C LYS A 154 -27.74 -5.43 -17.07
N GLN A 155 -27.83 -6.31 -18.05
CA GLN A 155 -26.66 -6.84 -18.73
C GLN A 155 -25.95 -5.72 -19.50
N GLU A 156 -24.65 -5.56 -19.29
CA GLU A 156 -23.83 -4.57 -19.98
C GLU A 156 -22.47 -5.15 -20.38
N GLU A 157 -21.99 -4.79 -21.58
CA GLU A 157 -20.63 -5.12 -21.99
C GLU A 157 -19.65 -4.06 -21.45
N LEU A 158 -18.53 -4.51 -20.90
CA LEU A 158 -17.49 -3.62 -20.43
C LEU A 158 -16.83 -2.87 -21.60
N PRO A 159 -16.70 -1.53 -21.51
CA PRO A 159 -16.16 -0.74 -22.60
C PRO A 159 -14.64 -0.89 -22.77
N SER A 160 -13.94 -1.37 -21.73
CA SER A 160 -12.50 -1.52 -21.70
C SER A 160 -12.06 -2.64 -20.76
N LEU A 161 -10.95 -3.27 -21.10
CA LEU A 161 -10.32 -4.35 -20.34
C LEU A 161 -8.91 -3.94 -19.86
N GLU A 162 -8.54 -4.47 -18.70
CA GLU A 162 -7.24 -4.35 -18.05
C GLU A 162 -6.38 -5.60 -18.27
N VAL A 163 -5.09 -5.53 -17.94
CA VAL A 163 -4.05 -6.55 -18.21
C VAL A 163 -4.46 -7.98 -17.88
N SER A 164 -5.05 -8.20 -16.70
CA SER A 164 -5.49 -9.53 -16.28
C SER A 164 -6.97 -9.80 -16.50
N ASP A 165 -7.71 -8.97 -17.23
CA ASP A 165 -9.06 -9.36 -17.61
C ASP A 165 -8.99 -10.54 -18.58
N VAL A 166 -9.86 -11.53 -18.36
CA VAL A 166 -9.80 -12.84 -19.02
C VAL A 166 -9.80 -12.75 -20.55
N MET A 167 -10.55 -11.81 -21.10
CA MET A 167 -10.73 -11.63 -22.54
C MET A 167 -9.80 -10.56 -23.14
N LEU A 168 -8.80 -10.06 -22.42
CA LEU A 168 -7.89 -9.06 -22.98
C LEU A 168 -7.03 -9.66 -24.11
N GLU A 169 -7.06 -9.03 -25.28
CA GLU A 169 -6.17 -9.37 -26.40
C GLU A 169 -5.77 -8.11 -27.18
N ARG A 170 -4.58 -7.57 -26.90
CA ARG A 170 -4.14 -6.29 -27.50
C ARG A 170 -4.02 -6.31 -29.02
N SER A 171 -3.82 -7.48 -29.63
CA SER A 171 -3.67 -7.66 -31.08
C SER A 171 -4.97 -7.51 -31.86
N LYS A 172 -6.14 -7.61 -31.20
CA LYS A 172 -7.44 -7.54 -31.87
C LYS A 172 -8.08 -6.14 -31.81
N PRO A 173 -9.00 -5.81 -32.74
CA PRO A 173 -9.81 -4.59 -32.66
C PRO A 173 -10.52 -4.48 -31.30
N GLY A 174 -10.50 -3.28 -30.70
CA GLY A 174 -11.07 -3.05 -29.37
C GLY A 174 -10.29 -3.71 -28.22
N LYS A 175 -9.13 -4.32 -28.50
CA LYS A 175 -8.24 -5.00 -27.53
C LYS A 175 -8.91 -6.15 -26.77
N LYS A 176 -9.84 -6.87 -27.39
CA LYS A 176 -10.60 -7.96 -26.76
C LYS A 176 -10.63 -9.21 -27.64
N HIS A 177 -10.52 -10.37 -27.02
CA HIS A 177 -10.73 -11.67 -27.66
C HIS A 177 -12.23 -11.93 -27.91
N GLY A 178 -13.08 -11.42 -27.02
CA GLY A 178 -14.54 -11.51 -27.07
C GLY A 178 -15.17 -10.52 -26.10
N PRO A 179 -16.51 -10.34 -26.16
CA PRO A 179 -17.21 -9.42 -25.27
C PRO A 179 -17.08 -9.88 -23.82
N THR A 180 -16.87 -8.95 -22.90
CA THR A 180 -16.91 -9.21 -21.45
C THR A 180 -18.18 -8.61 -20.91
N VAL A 181 -19.16 -9.47 -20.66
CA VAL A 181 -20.53 -9.06 -20.34
C VAL A 181 -20.81 -9.29 -18.87
N VAL A 182 -21.12 -8.21 -18.16
CA VAL A 182 -21.45 -8.19 -16.73
C VAL A 182 -22.93 -8.51 -16.56
N GLU A 183 -23.22 -9.51 -15.73
CA GLU A 183 -24.60 -9.89 -15.41
C GLU A 183 -25.19 -9.03 -14.29
N PRO A 184 -26.51 -8.77 -14.31
CA PRO A 184 -27.16 -7.96 -13.29
C PRO A 184 -27.27 -8.67 -11.95
N ASP A 185 -27.34 -7.88 -10.88
CA ASP A 185 -27.71 -8.34 -9.55
C ASP A 185 -29.24 -8.55 -9.47
N THR A 186 -29.68 -9.49 -8.63
CA THR A 186 -31.08 -9.83 -8.42
C THR A 186 -31.56 -9.36 -7.05
N VAL A 187 -32.63 -8.56 -7.04
CA VAL A 187 -33.32 -8.11 -5.82
C VAL A 187 -34.32 -9.17 -5.35
N LEU A 188 -34.29 -9.49 -4.05
CA LEU A 188 -35.24 -10.39 -3.42
C LEU A 188 -36.60 -9.72 -3.31
N LYS A 189 -37.63 -10.36 -3.87
CA LYS A 189 -38.99 -9.85 -3.88
C LYS A 189 -39.81 -10.44 -2.74
N ASN A 190 -40.86 -9.73 -2.34
CA ASN A 190 -41.92 -10.23 -1.44
C ASN A 190 -41.42 -10.77 -0.08
N GLN A 191 -40.32 -10.23 0.44
CA GLN A 191 -39.71 -10.66 1.69
C GLN A 191 -40.44 -10.12 2.92
N THR A 192 -40.65 -10.92 3.97
CA THR A 192 -41.30 -10.45 5.22
C THR A 192 -40.27 -9.97 6.23
N GLY A 193 -40.38 -8.72 6.70
CA GLY A 193 -39.51 -8.14 7.74
C GLY A 193 -38.04 -7.91 7.33
N ARG A 194 -37.73 -8.03 6.04
CA ARG A 194 -36.38 -7.89 5.47
C ARG A 194 -36.43 -7.47 4.01
N ILE A 195 -35.29 -7.03 3.49
CA ILE A 195 -35.00 -6.82 2.06
C ILE A 195 -33.63 -7.41 1.75
N GLY A 196 -33.33 -7.71 0.49
CA GLY A 196 -32.02 -8.26 0.13
C GLY A 196 -31.80 -8.38 -1.36
N TRP A 197 -30.58 -8.74 -1.73
CA TRP A 197 -30.17 -8.94 -3.11
C TRP A 197 -28.98 -9.89 -3.20
N PHE A 198 -28.72 -10.43 -4.39
CA PHE A 198 -27.57 -11.28 -4.66
C PHE A 198 -27.10 -11.17 -6.11
N HIS A 199 -25.85 -11.54 -6.34
CA HIS A 199 -25.26 -11.84 -7.64
C HIS A 199 -25.08 -13.36 -7.75
N HIS A 200 -25.39 -13.93 -8.92
CA HIS A 200 -25.24 -15.36 -9.18
C HIS A 200 -24.53 -15.59 -10.51
N ASN A 201 -23.40 -16.29 -10.46
CA ASN A 201 -22.62 -16.62 -11.65
C ASN A 201 -23.32 -17.74 -12.45
N VAL A 202 -24.16 -17.36 -13.40
CA VAL A 202 -24.82 -18.27 -14.36
C VAL A 202 -23.88 -18.81 -15.44
N LYS A 203 -22.70 -18.20 -15.57
CA LYS A 203 -21.62 -18.58 -16.49
C LYS A 203 -20.27 -18.49 -15.80
N SER A 204 -19.24 -19.01 -16.46
CA SER A 204 -17.84 -18.92 -16.04
C SER A 204 -16.99 -18.57 -17.26
N VAL A 205 -16.36 -17.41 -17.21
CA VAL A 205 -15.47 -16.92 -18.27
C VAL A 205 -14.03 -17.08 -17.79
N GLY A 206 -13.26 -17.92 -18.49
CA GLY A 206 -11.85 -18.13 -18.18
C GLY A 206 -11.48 -19.58 -17.89
N PRO A 207 -11.88 -20.17 -16.76
CA PRO A 207 -11.29 -21.42 -16.27
C PRO A 207 -11.16 -22.56 -17.28
N ALA A 208 -12.22 -22.86 -18.05
CA ALA A 208 -12.16 -23.87 -19.12
C ALA A 208 -11.30 -23.39 -20.30
N MET A 209 -11.53 -22.17 -20.79
CA MET A 209 -10.80 -21.56 -21.91
C MET A 209 -9.30 -21.44 -21.64
N THR A 210 -8.90 -20.96 -20.46
CA THR A 210 -7.49 -20.85 -20.06
C THR A 210 -6.88 -22.23 -19.88
N GLY A 211 -7.66 -23.20 -19.38
CA GLY A 211 -7.26 -24.60 -19.32
C GLY A 211 -6.92 -25.17 -20.69
N GLU A 212 -7.80 -25.01 -21.67
CA GLU A 212 -7.60 -25.44 -23.07
C GLU A 212 -6.40 -24.73 -23.72
N ILE A 213 -6.36 -23.40 -23.67
CA ILE A 213 -5.26 -22.61 -24.25
C ILE A 213 -3.92 -23.02 -23.63
N GLN A 214 -3.89 -23.37 -22.34
CA GLN A 214 -2.69 -23.76 -21.61
C GLN A 214 -2.42 -25.28 -21.60
N GLY A 215 -3.26 -26.10 -22.24
CA GLY A 215 -3.10 -27.56 -22.25
C GLY A 215 -3.29 -28.23 -20.89
N LEU A 216 -3.98 -27.56 -19.96
CA LEU A 216 -4.20 -28.00 -18.58
C LEU A 216 -5.49 -28.80 -18.39
N GLU A 217 -6.19 -29.16 -19.46
CA GLU A 217 -7.47 -29.90 -19.43
C GLU A 217 -7.33 -31.29 -18.80
N GLY A 218 -6.13 -31.87 -18.81
CA GLY A 218 -5.84 -33.14 -18.12
C GLY A 218 -5.77 -33.03 -16.59
N PHE A 219 -5.86 -31.83 -16.02
CA PHE A 219 -5.89 -31.60 -14.58
C PHE A 219 -7.34 -31.38 -14.11
N GLU A 220 -7.88 -32.37 -13.40
CA GLU A 220 -9.23 -32.29 -12.86
C GLU A 220 -9.33 -31.26 -11.73
N ARG A 221 -10.24 -30.31 -11.87
CA ARG A 221 -10.53 -29.28 -10.87
C ARG A 221 -11.96 -28.77 -10.99
N PRO A 222 -12.61 -28.38 -9.87
CA PRO A 222 -13.90 -27.72 -9.93
C PRO A 222 -13.78 -26.35 -10.61
N ASP A 223 -14.84 -25.91 -11.29
CA ASP A 223 -14.91 -24.55 -11.80
C ASP A 223 -14.96 -23.56 -10.61
N PRO A 224 -14.03 -22.58 -10.54
CA PRO A 224 -13.91 -21.66 -9.41
C PRO A 224 -14.94 -20.51 -9.40
N LEU A 225 -15.68 -20.31 -10.50
CA LEU A 225 -16.59 -19.19 -10.72
C LEU A 225 -18.05 -19.64 -10.87
N LEU A 226 -18.33 -20.69 -11.62
CA LEU A 226 -19.68 -21.14 -11.94
C LEU A 226 -20.45 -21.45 -10.65
N GLY A 227 -21.70 -20.98 -10.58
CA GLY A 227 -22.55 -21.19 -9.41
C GLY A 227 -22.05 -20.50 -8.13
N ARG A 228 -21.06 -19.60 -8.20
CA ARG A 228 -20.76 -18.73 -7.06
C ARG A 228 -21.91 -17.74 -6.88
N THR A 229 -22.43 -17.67 -5.66
CA THR A 229 -23.52 -16.74 -5.30
C THR A 229 -23.09 -15.92 -4.10
N PHE A 230 -23.20 -14.59 -4.20
CA PHE A 230 -22.89 -13.68 -3.11
C PHE A 230 -23.89 -12.53 -3.04
N GLY A 231 -24.17 -12.03 -1.85
CA GLY A 231 -25.21 -11.02 -1.69
C GLY A 231 -25.34 -10.53 -0.26
N ALA A 232 -26.39 -9.76 0.01
CA ALA A 232 -26.71 -9.31 1.35
C ALA A 232 -28.21 -9.26 1.64
N VAL A 233 -28.55 -9.42 2.92
CA VAL A 233 -29.92 -9.28 3.45
C VAL A 233 -29.92 -8.33 4.64
N ILE A 234 -30.79 -7.33 4.59
CA ILE A 234 -30.96 -6.29 5.61
C ILE A 234 -32.17 -6.63 6.48
N LEU A 235 -31.98 -6.62 7.79
CA LEU A 235 -33.03 -6.78 8.79
C LEU A 235 -33.04 -5.59 9.75
N ALA A 236 -34.22 -5.27 10.27
CA ALA A 236 -34.43 -4.33 11.37
C ALA A 236 -35.46 -4.90 12.34
N ASP A 237 -35.29 -4.68 13.64
CA ASP A 237 -36.31 -5.09 14.62
C ASP A 237 -37.62 -4.35 14.35
N LYS A 238 -38.72 -5.12 14.24
CA LYS A 238 -40.05 -4.63 13.83
C LYS A 238 -40.02 -3.77 12.54
N GLY A 239 -39.05 -4.01 11.67
CA GLY A 239 -38.91 -3.29 10.41
C GLY A 239 -40.08 -3.56 9.48
N ARG A 240 -40.58 -2.51 8.82
CA ARG A 240 -41.63 -2.60 7.80
C ARG A 240 -41.00 -2.43 6.42
N ARG A 241 -41.21 -3.42 5.55
CA ARG A 241 -40.85 -3.31 4.14
C ARG A 241 -41.75 -2.25 3.48
N LEU A 242 -41.14 -1.21 2.90
CA LEU A 242 -41.86 -0.20 2.11
C LEU A 242 -42.03 -0.69 0.67
N ASP A 243 -40.96 -1.24 0.10
CA ASP A 243 -40.88 -1.90 -1.20
C ASP A 243 -39.71 -2.89 -1.19
N ASP A 244 -39.37 -3.50 -2.33
CA ASP A 244 -38.30 -4.51 -2.42
C ASP A 244 -36.88 -3.93 -2.19
N LEU A 245 -36.71 -2.61 -2.21
CA LEU A 245 -35.44 -1.91 -2.02
C LEU A 245 -35.35 -1.16 -0.68
N ASN A 246 -36.46 -0.95 0.03
CA ASN A 246 -36.52 -0.07 1.19
C ASN A 246 -37.14 -0.74 2.42
N LEU A 247 -36.40 -0.72 3.54
CA LEU A 247 -36.82 -1.23 4.84
C LEU A 247 -36.78 -0.10 5.87
N THR A 248 -37.92 0.23 6.46
CA THR A 248 -38.02 1.29 7.47
C THR A 248 -38.17 0.72 8.87
N SER A 249 -37.49 1.32 9.84
CA SER A 249 -37.68 1.03 11.27
C SER A 249 -38.95 1.73 11.80
N PRO A 250 -39.51 1.26 12.93
CA PRO A 250 -40.56 2.00 13.63
C PRO A 250 -40.08 3.39 14.08
N ARG A 251 -41.02 4.30 14.30
CA ARG A 251 -40.72 5.60 14.91
C ARG A 251 -40.21 5.37 16.35
N SER A 252 -38.95 5.71 16.61
CA SER A 252 -38.22 5.38 17.83
C SER A 252 -37.04 6.34 18.06
N LYS A 253 -36.51 6.35 19.28
CA LYS A 253 -35.23 7.02 19.60
C LYS A 253 -34.01 6.16 19.31
N ALA A 254 -34.21 4.86 19.07
CA ALA A 254 -33.14 3.91 18.78
C ALA A 254 -33.51 3.05 17.57
N HIS A 255 -32.56 2.90 16.64
CA HIS A 255 -32.70 2.13 15.41
C HIS A 255 -31.52 1.19 15.24
N ARG A 256 -31.78 0.02 14.65
CA ARG A 256 -30.75 -0.94 14.32
C ARG A 256 -31.05 -1.64 13.00
N PHE A 257 -30.06 -1.65 12.12
CA PHE A 257 -30.03 -2.50 10.93
C PHE A 257 -28.89 -3.51 11.05
N ASP A 258 -29.20 -4.78 10.82
CA ASP A 258 -28.23 -5.86 10.68
C ASP A 258 -28.21 -6.30 9.20
N ILE A 259 -27.06 -6.16 8.55
CA ILE A 259 -26.86 -6.52 7.13
C ILE A 259 -25.96 -7.75 7.05
N TYR A 260 -26.54 -8.89 6.73
CA TYR A 260 -25.83 -10.17 6.62
C TYR A 260 -25.26 -10.32 5.21
N VAL A 261 -23.96 -10.55 5.09
CA VAL A 261 -23.25 -10.59 3.80
C VAL A 261 -22.61 -11.95 3.60
N VAL A 262 -23.13 -12.73 2.65
CA VAL A 262 -22.78 -14.15 2.51
C VAL A 262 -22.33 -14.45 1.09
N THR A 263 -21.26 -15.26 0.97
CA THR A 263 -20.84 -15.90 -0.27
C THR A 263 -20.91 -17.43 -0.10
N ARG A 264 -21.38 -18.13 -1.13
CA ARG A 264 -21.36 -19.60 -1.24
C ARG A 264 -20.90 -20.01 -2.63
N HIS A 265 -20.14 -21.09 -2.70
CA HIS A 265 -19.64 -21.63 -3.96
C HIS A 265 -19.32 -23.13 -3.84
N PRO A 266 -19.82 -23.96 -4.77
CA PRO A 266 -20.94 -23.67 -5.65
C PRO A 266 -22.27 -23.59 -4.85
N ALA A 267 -23.25 -22.82 -5.34
CA ALA A 267 -24.59 -22.74 -4.78
C ALA A 267 -25.61 -22.26 -5.82
N THR A 268 -26.84 -22.79 -5.76
CA THR A 268 -27.99 -22.17 -6.42
C THR A 268 -28.44 -20.93 -5.63
N PRO A 269 -29.25 -20.03 -6.21
CA PRO A 269 -29.87 -18.92 -5.48
C PRO A 269 -30.64 -19.38 -4.22
N GLU A 270 -31.37 -20.48 -4.29
CA GLU A 270 -32.12 -21.05 -3.16
C GLU A 270 -31.19 -21.55 -2.06
N GLY A 271 -30.11 -22.26 -2.44
CA GLY A 271 -29.10 -22.73 -1.50
C GLY A 271 -28.35 -21.58 -0.82
N TRP A 272 -28.10 -20.48 -1.55
CA TRP A 272 -27.53 -19.27 -0.96
C TRP A 272 -28.50 -18.61 0.03
N PHE A 273 -29.78 -18.53 -0.29
CA PHE A 273 -30.79 -17.98 0.60
C PHE A 273 -30.93 -18.79 1.91
N ALA A 274 -30.92 -20.12 1.81
CA ALA A 274 -30.87 -21.00 2.98
C ALA A 274 -29.62 -20.76 3.84
N ALA A 275 -28.45 -20.61 3.21
CA ALA A 275 -27.21 -20.28 3.93
C ALA A 275 -27.25 -18.91 4.62
N VAL A 276 -27.98 -17.93 4.07
CA VAL A 276 -28.22 -16.64 4.74
C VAL A 276 -29.09 -16.84 5.97
N ASP A 277 -30.17 -17.63 5.88
CA ASP A 277 -31.03 -17.93 7.03
C ASP A 277 -30.28 -18.67 8.14
N GLU A 278 -29.44 -19.65 7.80
CA GLU A 278 -28.54 -20.31 8.74
C GLU A 278 -27.58 -19.33 9.41
N THR A 279 -26.98 -18.43 8.62
CA THR A 279 -26.06 -17.40 9.13
C THR A 279 -26.76 -16.44 10.09
N ILE A 280 -27.99 -16.02 9.77
CA ILE A 280 -28.83 -15.18 10.63
C ILE A 280 -29.13 -15.92 11.94
N ALA A 281 -29.58 -17.18 11.85
CA ALA A 281 -29.91 -18.00 13.01
C ALA A 281 -28.69 -18.18 13.93
N ALA A 282 -27.55 -18.57 13.38
CA ALA A 282 -26.30 -18.76 14.11
C ALA A 282 -25.83 -17.46 14.79
N THR A 283 -25.82 -16.34 14.05
CA THR A 283 -25.40 -15.05 14.60
C THR A 283 -26.34 -14.58 15.73
N ARG A 284 -27.65 -14.83 15.61
CA ARG A 284 -28.66 -14.46 16.61
C ARG A 284 -28.65 -15.32 17.88
N GLN A 285 -27.95 -16.45 17.90
CA GLN A 285 -27.71 -17.20 19.14
C GLN A 285 -26.93 -16.38 20.17
N THR A 286 -26.09 -15.44 19.71
CA THR A 286 -25.37 -14.50 20.58
C THR A 286 -26.12 -13.16 20.65
N PRO A 287 -26.51 -12.69 21.85
CA PRO A 287 -27.19 -11.42 22.00
C PRO A 287 -26.35 -10.23 21.50
N PRO A 288 -26.97 -9.14 21.01
CA PRO A 288 -26.24 -8.09 20.34
C PRO A 288 -25.19 -7.36 21.20
N ALA A 289 -25.43 -7.19 22.51
CA ALA A 289 -24.47 -6.62 23.45
C ALA A 289 -23.20 -7.49 23.55
N ARG A 290 -23.36 -8.82 23.62
CA ARG A 290 -22.24 -9.77 23.66
C ARG A 290 -21.45 -9.80 22.34
N ARG A 291 -22.13 -9.68 21.19
CA ARG A 291 -21.45 -9.53 19.89
C ARG A 291 -20.63 -8.25 19.83
N ARG A 292 -21.16 -7.12 20.32
CA ARG A 292 -20.43 -5.85 20.41
C ARG A 292 -19.18 -5.97 21.30
N GLU A 293 -19.32 -6.55 22.49
CA GLU A 293 -18.18 -6.81 23.39
C GLU A 293 -17.10 -7.67 22.72
N ALA A 294 -17.49 -8.72 21.98
CA ALA A 294 -16.56 -9.60 21.27
C ALA A 294 -15.85 -8.90 20.11
N HIS A 295 -16.55 -8.03 19.37
CA HIS A 295 -15.96 -7.21 18.31
C HIS A 295 -14.93 -6.22 18.87
N GLU A 296 -15.28 -5.47 19.91
CA GLU A 296 -14.36 -4.51 20.54
C GLU A 296 -13.16 -5.20 21.19
N ARG A 297 -13.35 -6.40 21.75
CA ARG A 297 -12.27 -7.23 22.28
C ARG A 297 -11.29 -7.61 21.19
N TRP A 298 -11.78 -8.07 20.04
CA TRP A 298 -10.91 -8.38 18.89
C TRP A 298 -10.07 -7.17 18.47
N GLY A 299 -10.67 -5.98 18.43
CA GLY A 299 -9.95 -4.73 18.11
C GLY A 299 -8.83 -4.41 19.12
N ARG A 300 -9.11 -4.54 20.42
CA ARG A 300 -8.09 -4.38 21.47
C ARG A 300 -6.98 -5.40 21.35
N ASP A 301 -7.34 -6.68 21.24
CA ASP A 301 -6.36 -7.78 21.10
C ASP A 301 -5.46 -7.56 19.88
N PHE A 302 -6.02 -7.09 18.76
CA PHE A 302 -5.26 -6.76 17.55
C PHE A 302 -4.22 -5.64 17.78
N TRP A 303 -4.58 -4.57 18.48
CA TRP A 303 -3.66 -3.46 18.77
C TRP A 303 -2.67 -3.79 19.90
N ASP A 304 -3.02 -4.70 20.80
CA ASP A 304 -2.14 -5.18 21.87
C ASP A 304 -1.05 -6.13 21.37
N ARG A 305 -1.24 -6.76 20.20
CA ARG A 305 -0.20 -7.59 19.53
C ARG A 305 1.06 -6.79 19.23
N SER A 306 0.92 -5.57 18.70
CA SER A 306 2.04 -4.77 18.20
C SER A 306 1.66 -3.29 18.01
N TRP A 307 2.61 -2.40 18.27
CA TRP A 307 2.50 -0.97 17.97
C TRP A 307 3.88 -0.37 17.67
N ILE A 308 3.89 0.73 16.92
CA ILE A 308 5.05 1.61 16.76
C ILE A 308 4.54 3.04 16.94
N ARG A 309 5.08 3.77 17.91
CA ARG A 309 4.68 5.15 18.23
C ARG A 309 5.93 6.00 18.35
N ALA A 310 6.23 6.72 17.28
CA ALA A 310 7.41 7.57 17.18
C ALA A 310 7.02 9.06 17.10
N THR A 311 7.85 9.90 17.71
CA THR A 311 7.76 11.36 17.68
C THR A 311 9.16 11.96 17.60
N SER A 312 9.31 13.15 17.02
CA SER A 312 10.58 13.88 17.04
C SER A 312 10.94 14.29 18.48
N ALA A 313 12.23 14.24 18.82
CA ALA A 313 12.72 14.67 20.12
C ALA A 313 12.68 16.21 20.24
N GLY A 314 12.04 16.72 21.29
CA GLY A 314 11.94 18.16 21.58
C GLY A 314 10.61 18.82 21.14
N PRO A 315 10.43 20.13 21.39
CA PRO A 315 9.23 20.84 20.95
C PRO A 315 9.10 20.80 19.41
N PRO A 316 7.86 20.85 18.86
CA PRO A 316 7.64 20.77 17.42
C PRO A 316 8.54 21.78 16.70
N GLN A 317 9.50 21.29 15.92
CA GLN A 317 10.33 22.19 15.12
C GLN A 317 9.43 22.88 14.11
N THR A 318 9.44 24.21 14.09
CA THR A 318 8.77 25.00 13.04
C THR A 318 9.31 24.55 11.69
N LEU A 319 8.41 24.08 10.81
CA LEU A 319 8.75 23.57 9.49
C LEU A 319 9.53 24.63 8.70
N ARG A 320 10.84 24.42 8.51
CA ARG A 320 11.64 25.20 7.58
C ARG A 320 11.46 24.62 6.18
N LEU A 321 10.51 25.17 5.42
CA LEU A 321 10.30 24.78 4.02
C LEU A 321 11.51 25.08 3.14
N VAL A 322 12.23 26.15 3.45
CA VAL A 322 13.48 26.54 2.80
C VAL A 322 14.61 26.24 3.79
N PRO A 323 15.44 25.21 3.55
CA PRO A 323 16.61 24.98 4.37
C PRO A 323 17.56 26.18 4.31
N PRO A 324 18.25 26.51 5.41
CA PRO A 324 19.13 27.68 5.45
C PRO A 324 20.29 27.60 4.46
N GLY A 325 20.82 26.38 4.22
CA GLY A 325 22.00 26.15 3.40
C GLY A 325 23.26 26.81 3.96
N THR A 326 24.42 26.45 3.42
CA THR A 326 25.71 27.09 3.75
C THR A 326 26.39 27.75 2.54
N HIS A 327 25.79 27.61 1.37
CA HIS A 327 26.30 28.14 0.10
C HIS A 327 25.82 29.57 -0.14
N PRO A 328 26.58 30.41 -0.87
CA PRO A 328 26.05 31.65 -1.43
C PRO A 328 25.04 31.36 -2.56
N VAL A 329 24.16 32.32 -2.82
CA VAL A 329 23.30 32.30 -4.01
C VAL A 329 24.16 32.59 -5.24
N ARG A 330 24.17 31.67 -6.20
CA ARG A 330 24.84 31.78 -7.49
C ARG A 330 23.84 31.90 -8.63
N ILE A 331 24.16 32.73 -9.61
CA ILE A 331 23.31 33.00 -10.77
C ILE A 331 23.93 32.34 -12.00
N GLY A 332 23.15 31.62 -12.78
CA GLY A 332 23.64 31.05 -14.03
C GLY A 332 24.55 29.82 -13.87
N ILE A 333 24.91 29.40 -12.65
CA ILE A 333 25.92 28.36 -12.41
C ILE A 333 25.67 27.62 -11.09
N ASP A 334 26.07 26.35 -11.01
CA ASP A 334 26.04 25.61 -9.75
C ASP A 334 27.23 25.94 -8.82
N GLN A 335 27.22 25.37 -7.61
CA GLN A 335 28.28 25.59 -6.61
C GLN A 335 29.66 25.05 -7.02
N ARG A 336 29.74 24.13 -7.98
CA ARG A 336 30.99 23.49 -8.45
C ARG A 336 31.43 23.94 -9.85
N GLY A 337 30.64 24.78 -10.51
CA GLY A 337 30.89 25.24 -11.88
C GLY A 337 30.39 24.31 -13.00
N GLY A 338 29.72 23.20 -12.68
CA GLY A 338 29.39 22.15 -13.65
C GLY A 338 28.19 22.46 -14.55
N SER A 339 27.14 23.07 -14.00
CA SER A 339 25.87 23.35 -14.69
C SER A 339 25.73 24.84 -15.03
N ARG A 340 26.22 25.25 -16.20
CA ARG A 340 26.18 26.65 -16.66
C ARG A 340 24.94 26.93 -17.53
N PHE A 341 24.26 28.04 -17.24
CA PHE A 341 23.18 28.56 -18.07
C PHE A 341 23.73 29.25 -19.31
N ALA A 342 23.26 28.81 -20.47
CA ALA A 342 23.50 29.42 -21.76
C ALA A 342 22.27 30.25 -22.18
N GLY A 343 22.47 31.53 -22.49
CA GLY A 343 21.42 32.49 -22.80
C GLY A 343 21.48 33.74 -21.93
N GLU A 344 20.39 34.48 -21.90
CA GLU A 344 20.29 35.77 -21.18
C GLU A 344 19.37 35.65 -19.96
N ILE A 345 19.74 36.31 -18.86
CA ILE A 345 18.85 36.56 -17.72
C ILE A 345 18.64 38.07 -17.63
N GLY A 346 17.37 38.49 -17.67
CA GLY A 346 16.97 39.88 -17.47
C GLY A 346 16.93 40.20 -15.98
N ARG A 347 15.89 40.90 -15.55
CA ARG A 347 15.63 41.14 -14.13
C ARG A 347 15.49 39.81 -13.42
N LEU A 348 16.23 39.69 -12.33
CA LEU A 348 16.09 38.68 -11.28
C LEU A 348 15.72 39.40 -9.99
N THR A 349 14.73 38.87 -9.28
CA THR A 349 14.36 39.33 -7.95
C THR A 349 14.30 38.15 -6.98
N LEU A 350 14.83 38.36 -5.78
CA LEU A 350 14.80 37.41 -4.66
C LEU A 350 14.16 38.09 -3.45
N TYR A 351 13.15 37.45 -2.87
CA TYR A 351 12.49 37.86 -1.64
C TYR A 351 12.69 36.81 -0.54
N GLY A 352 12.90 37.27 0.70
CA GLY A 352 12.88 36.46 1.92
C GLY A 352 11.46 36.18 2.46
N LYS A 353 10.45 36.25 1.59
CA LYS A 353 9.03 35.98 1.89
C LYS A 353 8.35 35.29 0.71
N GLY A 354 7.23 34.62 0.94
CA GLY A 354 6.35 34.15 -0.12
C GLY A 354 5.56 35.30 -0.77
N LEU A 355 5.29 35.21 -2.08
CA LEU A 355 4.45 36.15 -2.83
C LEU A 355 3.09 35.52 -3.18
N SER A 356 2.03 36.33 -3.27
CA SER A 356 0.72 35.87 -3.74
C SER A 356 0.70 35.66 -5.26
N ASP A 357 -0.23 34.84 -5.76
CA ASP A 357 -0.43 34.63 -7.21
C ASP A 357 -0.60 35.96 -7.96
N ALA A 358 -1.37 36.90 -7.39
CA ALA A 358 -1.57 38.22 -7.96
C ALA A 358 -0.29 39.07 -8.00
N ALA A 359 0.61 38.93 -7.02
CA ALA A 359 1.89 39.62 -7.02
C ALA A 359 2.81 39.07 -8.13
N VAL A 360 2.89 37.75 -8.28
CA VAL A 360 3.68 37.12 -9.35
C VAL A 360 3.14 37.51 -10.74
N GLN A 361 1.81 37.56 -10.91
CA GLN A 361 1.19 38.04 -12.15
C GLN A 361 1.53 39.50 -12.49
N ARG A 362 1.64 40.38 -11.48
CA ARG A 362 2.09 41.76 -11.69
C ARG A 362 3.55 41.82 -12.11
N LEU A 363 4.43 41.05 -11.46
CA LEU A 363 5.86 40.98 -11.80
C LEU A 363 6.09 40.50 -13.24
N ALA A 364 5.29 39.54 -13.71
CA ALA A 364 5.32 39.04 -15.09
C ALA A 364 4.90 40.08 -16.14
N LYS A 365 4.23 41.18 -15.75
CA LYS A 365 3.84 42.28 -16.65
C LYS A 365 4.83 43.45 -16.62
N LEU A 366 5.71 43.51 -15.63
CA LEU A 366 6.74 44.55 -15.55
C LEU A 366 7.84 44.29 -16.58
N GLU A 367 8.43 45.38 -17.08
CA GLU A 367 9.54 45.30 -18.03
C GLU A 367 10.73 44.52 -17.48
N ARG A 368 11.44 43.84 -18.39
CA ARG A 368 12.52 42.89 -18.06
C ARG A 368 13.76 43.53 -17.43
N SER A 369 13.85 44.85 -17.42
CA SER A 369 14.95 45.62 -16.81
C SER A 369 14.50 46.41 -15.58
N ARG A 370 13.18 46.55 -15.35
CA ARG A 370 12.64 47.43 -14.30
C ARG A 370 12.49 46.67 -12.98
N PRO A 371 13.22 47.02 -11.91
CA PRO A 371 13.06 46.38 -10.60
C PRO A 371 11.66 46.62 -10.03
N PRO A 372 11.15 45.71 -9.17
CA PRO A 372 9.84 45.88 -8.56
C PRO A 372 9.83 46.99 -7.50
N GLU A 373 8.66 47.60 -7.32
CA GLU A 373 8.45 48.65 -6.32
C GLU A 373 8.28 48.08 -4.90
N ASP A 374 7.85 46.82 -4.77
CA ASP A 374 7.73 46.14 -3.45
C ASP A 374 9.12 45.85 -2.86
N GLN A 375 9.46 46.59 -1.80
CA GLN A 375 10.70 46.49 -1.05
C GLN A 375 10.58 45.57 0.20
N ASP A 376 9.38 45.12 0.55
CA ASP A 376 9.20 44.32 1.77
C ASP A 376 9.84 42.93 1.62
N ALA A 377 10.79 42.62 2.51
CA ALA A 377 11.65 41.44 2.51
C ALA A 377 12.42 41.23 1.18
N LEU A 378 12.70 42.29 0.42
CA LEU A 378 13.51 42.21 -0.79
C LEU A 378 14.98 41.96 -0.45
N LEU A 379 15.57 40.90 -1.02
CA LEU A 379 16.98 40.53 -0.83
C LEU A 379 17.85 40.95 -2.00
N TYR A 380 17.33 40.88 -3.22
CA TYR A 380 18.02 41.28 -4.44
C TYR A 380 17.01 41.65 -5.53
N ALA A 381 17.30 42.70 -6.31
CA ALA A 381 16.58 43.05 -7.53
C ALA A 381 17.53 43.70 -8.54
N GLY A 382 17.58 43.16 -9.77
CA GLY A 382 18.37 43.76 -10.85
C GLY A 382 18.68 42.77 -11.96
N THR A 383 19.44 43.20 -12.96
CA THR A 383 19.99 42.30 -13.98
C THR A 383 21.30 41.72 -13.46
N PRO A 384 21.37 40.41 -13.16
CA PRO A 384 22.53 39.83 -12.51
C PRO A 384 23.67 39.58 -13.49
N GLN A 385 24.90 39.61 -12.98
CA GLN A 385 26.03 39.03 -13.69
C GLN A 385 25.89 37.51 -13.70
N LEU A 386 25.90 36.91 -14.89
CA LEU A 386 25.88 35.46 -15.03
C LEU A 386 27.17 34.83 -14.50
N HIS A 387 27.02 33.64 -13.93
CA HIS A 387 28.09 32.78 -13.43
C HIS A 387 28.84 33.37 -12.22
N ALA A 388 28.20 34.29 -11.50
CA ALA A 388 28.70 34.90 -10.29
C ALA A 388 27.85 34.54 -9.06
N ALA A 389 28.43 34.72 -7.88
CA ALA A 389 27.68 34.71 -6.61
C ALA A 389 27.15 36.11 -6.30
N ILE A 390 26.02 36.18 -5.59
CA ILE A 390 25.57 37.44 -4.99
C ILE A 390 26.32 37.65 -3.67
N ASP A 391 26.98 38.78 -3.53
CA ASP A 391 27.72 39.14 -2.31
C ASP A 391 26.81 39.15 -1.07
N GLY A 392 27.32 38.64 0.04
CA GLY A 392 26.58 38.56 1.32
C GLY A 392 25.42 37.54 1.35
N SER A 393 25.07 36.90 0.24
CA SER A 393 23.92 35.99 0.14
C SER A 393 24.09 34.65 0.88
N LYS A 394 25.30 34.37 1.38
CA LYS A 394 25.59 33.17 2.18
C LYS A 394 24.74 33.14 3.46
N ASP A 395 24.59 34.30 4.10
CA ASP A 395 23.96 34.42 5.43
C ASP A 395 22.46 34.74 5.36
N TRP A 396 21.87 34.80 4.16
CA TRP A 396 20.43 35.01 4.00
C TRP A 396 19.63 33.82 4.54
N THR A 397 18.63 34.12 5.36
CA THR A 397 17.66 33.15 5.86
C THR A 397 16.29 33.37 5.21
N PHE A 398 15.48 32.32 5.21
CA PHE A 398 14.21 32.25 4.49
C PHE A 398 13.07 31.77 5.42
N ASP A 399 13.14 32.16 6.69
CA ASP A 399 12.19 31.71 7.72
C ASP A 399 10.74 32.18 7.44
N LYS A 400 10.56 33.27 6.69
CA LYS A 400 9.25 33.79 6.24
C LYS A 400 8.86 33.33 4.83
N GLY A 401 9.64 32.44 4.22
CA GLY A 401 9.43 31.94 2.87
C GLY A 401 10.47 32.43 1.87
N LEU A 402 10.21 32.18 0.60
CA LEU A 402 11.10 32.52 -0.50
C LEU A 402 10.26 32.85 -1.74
N ALA A 403 10.63 33.90 -2.47
CA ALA A 403 10.18 34.06 -3.85
C ALA A 403 11.37 34.41 -4.74
N ILE A 404 11.47 33.69 -5.85
CA ILE A 404 12.43 33.93 -6.94
C ILE A 404 11.59 34.28 -8.15
N GLU A 405 11.87 35.37 -8.84
CA GLU A 405 11.36 35.60 -10.20
C GLU A 405 12.47 36.10 -11.12
N ALA A 406 12.45 35.63 -12.36
CA ALA A 406 13.40 36.05 -13.37
C ALA A 406 12.78 36.10 -14.75
N TRP A 407 13.19 37.07 -15.55
CA TRP A 407 13.09 36.96 -17.01
C TRP A 407 14.28 36.16 -17.53
N VAL A 408 14.02 35.12 -18.32
CA VAL A 408 15.06 34.26 -18.91
C VAL A 408 14.84 34.07 -20.41
N LYS A 409 15.92 34.00 -21.16
CA LYS A 409 15.94 33.67 -22.59
C LYS A 409 17.03 32.62 -22.82
N PRO A 410 16.73 31.34 -22.53
CA PRO A 410 17.71 30.29 -22.67
C PRO A 410 18.05 30.06 -24.13
N GLU A 411 19.27 29.64 -24.41
CA GLU A 411 19.61 29.00 -25.69
C GLU A 411 19.05 27.57 -25.75
N LYS A 412 19.41 26.81 -26.78
CA LYS A 412 19.18 25.36 -26.78
C LYS A 412 20.13 24.72 -25.77
N MET A 413 19.58 24.29 -24.65
CA MET A 413 20.34 23.67 -23.57
C MET A 413 20.72 22.23 -23.88
N ALA A 414 21.87 21.79 -23.37
CA ALA A 414 22.23 20.38 -23.33
C ALA A 414 21.27 19.59 -22.42
N SER A 415 21.28 18.25 -22.49
CA SER A 415 20.41 17.40 -21.67
C SER A 415 20.54 17.66 -20.15
N GLY A 416 21.72 18.11 -19.70
CA GLY A 416 21.98 18.52 -18.31
C GLY A 416 21.34 19.84 -17.87
N GLY A 417 20.77 20.63 -18.78
CA GLY A 417 20.19 21.95 -18.48
C GLY A 417 21.22 22.98 -18.00
N GLY A 418 20.73 24.09 -17.44
CA GLY A 418 21.56 25.14 -16.82
C GLY A 418 20.88 25.80 -15.61
N ARG A 419 21.65 26.25 -14.62
CA ARG A 419 21.13 26.88 -13.40
C ARG A 419 20.67 28.32 -13.65
N ILE A 420 19.48 28.69 -13.21
CA ILE A 420 19.05 30.09 -13.19
C ILE A 420 19.50 30.72 -11.86
N VAL A 421 19.15 30.08 -10.74
CA VAL A 421 19.55 30.45 -9.37
C VAL A 421 19.91 29.17 -8.59
N ASP A 422 21.00 29.18 -7.82
CA ASP A 422 21.47 28.03 -7.04
C ASP A 422 21.96 28.47 -5.64
N LYS A 423 21.43 27.87 -4.58
CA LYS A 423 21.95 27.94 -3.20
C LYS A 423 21.90 26.54 -2.56
N ILE A 424 22.35 25.50 -3.27
CA ILE A 424 22.22 24.11 -2.84
C ILE A 424 23.49 23.31 -3.11
N THR A 425 23.78 22.31 -2.28
CA THR A 425 24.83 21.34 -2.61
C THR A 425 24.41 20.59 -3.88
N PRO A 426 25.25 20.49 -4.94
CA PRO A 426 24.91 19.73 -6.14
C PRO A 426 24.50 18.28 -5.79
N GLY A 427 23.27 17.91 -6.16
CA GLY A 427 22.67 16.61 -5.83
C GLY A 427 22.06 16.50 -4.42
N GLY A 428 22.15 17.56 -3.62
CA GLY A 428 21.62 17.65 -2.26
C GLY A 428 20.18 18.19 -2.18
N SER A 429 19.73 18.40 -0.94
CA SER A 429 18.42 18.95 -0.58
C SER A 429 18.53 19.98 0.57
N ASP A 430 19.71 20.57 0.74
CA ASP A 430 20.12 21.43 1.86
C ASP A 430 19.90 22.93 1.58
N GLY A 431 19.16 23.26 0.51
CA GLY A 431 18.88 24.63 0.10
C GLY A 431 17.87 24.66 -1.04
N PHE A 432 18.08 25.52 -2.04
CA PHE A 432 17.21 25.63 -3.21
C PHE A 432 17.96 25.83 -4.53
N LEU A 433 17.30 25.51 -5.64
CA LEU A 433 17.71 25.87 -6.99
C LEU A 433 16.50 26.07 -7.89
N LEU A 434 16.64 26.95 -8.88
CA LEU A 434 15.76 27.09 -10.04
C LEU A 434 16.63 26.87 -11.29
N ASP A 435 16.27 25.91 -12.15
CA ASP A 435 17.08 25.52 -13.31
C ASP A 435 16.23 25.08 -14.50
N THR A 436 16.90 24.71 -15.60
CA THR A 436 16.25 24.27 -16.83
C THR A 436 16.23 22.75 -17.04
N TRP A 437 16.51 21.93 -16.02
CA TRP A 437 16.72 20.50 -16.24
C TRP A 437 15.42 19.71 -16.46
N PRO A 438 15.40 18.71 -17.37
CA PRO A 438 16.42 18.44 -18.40
C PRO A 438 16.30 19.41 -19.59
N GLY A 439 17.40 19.77 -20.24
CA GLY A 439 17.34 20.63 -21.44
C GLY A 439 16.74 22.02 -21.18
N ASN A 440 15.63 22.31 -21.86
CA ASN A 440 14.90 23.57 -21.85
C ASN A 440 13.63 23.51 -20.97
N SER A 441 13.70 22.72 -19.91
CA SER A 441 12.62 22.56 -18.94
C SER A 441 12.61 23.70 -17.93
N LEU A 442 11.71 23.65 -16.95
CA LEU A 442 11.78 24.50 -15.76
C LEU A 442 11.64 23.62 -14.52
N ARG A 443 12.60 23.68 -13.62
CA ARG A 443 12.57 22.90 -12.37
C ARG A 443 13.03 23.74 -11.18
N PHE A 444 12.32 23.56 -10.08
CA PHE A 444 12.61 24.15 -8.79
C PHE A 444 12.76 23.06 -7.74
N ILE A 445 13.89 23.05 -7.04
CA ILE A 445 14.13 22.19 -5.87
C ILE A 445 14.28 23.10 -4.67
N VAL A 446 13.57 22.82 -3.58
CA VAL A 446 13.74 23.52 -2.31
C VAL A 446 13.44 22.56 -1.17
N GLY A 447 14.47 22.28 -0.35
CA GLY A 447 14.36 21.29 0.71
C GLY A 447 13.78 19.96 0.22
N ARG A 448 12.55 19.65 0.66
CA ARG A 448 11.85 18.40 0.35
C ARG A 448 10.96 18.47 -0.90
N VAL A 449 10.84 19.63 -1.52
CA VAL A 449 9.97 19.84 -2.69
C VAL A 449 10.81 19.85 -3.96
N THR A 450 10.33 19.15 -4.98
CA THR A 450 10.85 19.25 -6.35
C THR A 450 9.67 19.40 -7.31
N LEU A 451 9.60 20.54 -7.97
CA LEU A 451 8.63 20.83 -9.03
C LEU A 451 9.39 20.89 -10.35
N ALA A 452 8.94 20.15 -11.36
CA ALA A 452 9.56 20.18 -12.68
C ALA A 452 8.50 20.13 -13.77
N LYS A 453 8.72 20.86 -14.86
CA LYS A 453 7.91 20.79 -16.07
C LYS A 453 8.82 20.72 -17.30
N PRO A 454 8.77 19.61 -18.06
CA PRO A 454 9.68 19.43 -19.18
C PRO A 454 9.34 20.34 -20.36
N ASP A 455 10.37 20.81 -21.07
CA ASP A 455 10.29 21.48 -22.38
C ASP A 455 9.34 22.69 -22.46
N VAL A 456 9.35 23.53 -21.42
CA VAL A 456 8.48 24.72 -21.32
C VAL A 456 9.15 26.05 -21.60
N LEU A 457 10.49 26.08 -21.73
CA LEU A 457 11.24 27.32 -21.98
C LEU A 457 11.79 27.35 -23.42
N PRO A 458 11.11 28.01 -24.37
CA PRO A 458 11.54 28.04 -25.77
C PRO A 458 12.92 28.69 -25.93
N ALA A 459 13.79 28.03 -26.68
CA ALA A 459 15.13 28.55 -26.98
C ALA A 459 15.06 29.88 -27.75
N GLY A 460 15.87 30.86 -27.35
CA GLY A 460 15.93 32.18 -27.95
C GLY A 460 14.73 33.09 -27.65
N GLN A 461 13.78 32.66 -26.81
CA GLN A 461 12.57 33.42 -26.47
C GLN A 461 12.53 33.79 -24.98
N TRP A 462 12.09 35.01 -24.69
CA TRP A 462 11.96 35.50 -23.33
C TRP A 462 10.74 34.88 -22.64
N SER A 463 10.95 34.33 -21.45
CA SER A 463 9.91 33.82 -20.56
C SER A 463 10.10 34.40 -19.16
N HIS A 464 9.02 34.71 -18.47
CA HIS A 464 9.07 35.04 -17.04
C HIS A 464 8.87 33.77 -16.23
N VAL A 465 9.82 33.43 -15.37
CA VAL A 465 9.76 32.26 -14.49
C VAL A 465 9.73 32.72 -13.05
N ALA A 466 8.98 32.03 -12.19
CA ALA A 466 9.04 32.29 -10.76
C ALA A 466 8.87 31.03 -9.94
N ALA A 467 9.43 31.02 -8.74
CA ALA A 467 9.25 29.98 -7.74
C ALA A 467 8.94 30.64 -6.39
N VAL A 468 7.86 30.22 -5.75
CA VAL A 468 7.40 30.76 -4.47
C VAL A 468 7.25 29.65 -3.45
N VAL A 469 7.74 29.89 -2.24
CA VAL A 469 7.55 29.06 -1.05
C VAL A 469 6.83 29.89 -0.01
N ASP A 470 5.63 29.46 0.36
CA ASP A 470 4.78 30.11 1.36
C ASP A 470 4.65 29.22 2.61
N PRO A 471 5.37 29.55 3.70
CA PRO A 471 5.26 28.82 4.97
C PRO A 471 3.88 28.86 5.61
N ALA A 472 3.07 29.88 5.35
CA ALA A 472 1.75 30.00 5.96
C ALA A 472 0.79 28.94 5.44
N THR A 473 0.91 28.58 4.16
CA THR A 473 0.08 27.56 3.51
C THR A 473 0.78 26.22 3.33
N GLY A 474 2.08 26.14 3.64
CA GLY A 474 2.90 24.96 3.35
C GLY A 474 3.18 24.76 1.84
N LYS A 475 2.79 25.74 1.00
CA LYS A 475 2.70 25.58 -0.44
C LYS A 475 3.96 26.09 -1.15
N THR A 476 4.46 25.29 -2.08
CA THR A 476 5.47 25.68 -3.05
C THR A 476 4.84 25.72 -4.43
N THR A 477 5.05 26.79 -5.18
CA THR A 477 4.52 27.00 -6.53
C THR A 477 5.63 27.38 -7.50
N LEU A 478 5.64 26.74 -8.68
CA LEU A 478 6.42 27.12 -9.85
C LEU A 478 5.49 27.84 -10.83
N TYR A 479 5.93 28.96 -11.41
CA TYR A 479 5.15 29.78 -12.34
C TYR A 479 5.88 29.96 -13.68
N LEU A 480 5.08 30.10 -14.74
CA LEU A 480 5.53 30.50 -16.06
C LEU A 480 4.61 31.61 -16.58
N ASN A 481 5.19 32.73 -16.99
CA ASN A 481 4.52 33.92 -17.50
C ASN A 481 3.38 34.41 -16.58
N GLY A 482 3.61 34.34 -15.26
CA GLY A 482 2.67 34.77 -14.23
C GLY A 482 1.59 33.75 -13.86
N ALA A 483 1.47 32.64 -14.58
CA ALA A 483 0.51 31.58 -14.29
C ALA A 483 1.16 30.45 -13.46
N PRO A 484 0.47 29.87 -12.46
CA PRO A 484 0.95 28.67 -11.78
C PRO A 484 1.14 27.52 -12.77
N LEU A 485 2.35 26.96 -12.82
CA LEU A 485 2.74 25.86 -13.69
C LEU A 485 2.72 24.51 -12.97
N ALA A 486 3.17 24.48 -11.71
CA ALA A 486 3.17 23.30 -10.85
C ALA A 486 3.11 23.73 -9.38
N GLN A 487 2.48 22.94 -8.52
CA GLN A 487 2.29 23.25 -7.10
C GLN A 487 2.39 22.00 -6.24
N GLN A 488 2.98 22.13 -5.06
CA GLN A 488 3.01 21.07 -4.05
C GLN A 488 2.88 21.70 -2.66
N ALA A 489 1.99 21.16 -1.82
CA ALA A 489 1.91 21.50 -0.41
C ALA A 489 2.66 20.46 0.42
N VAL A 490 3.43 20.92 1.41
CA VAL A 490 4.03 20.08 2.45
C VAL A 490 3.24 20.31 3.72
N GLU A 491 2.56 19.26 4.19
CA GLU A 491 1.83 19.31 5.45
C GLU A 491 2.83 19.46 6.62
N ALA A 492 2.71 20.56 7.37
CA ALA A 492 3.46 20.74 8.60
C ALA A 492 3.11 19.62 9.60
N GLY A 493 4.11 19.07 10.27
CA GLY A 493 3.89 18.01 11.24
C GLY A 493 5.18 17.25 11.51
N ASP A 494 5.24 16.66 12.70
CA ASP A 494 6.30 15.77 13.11
C ASP A 494 6.40 14.55 12.16
N ASP A 495 7.53 14.42 11.46
CA ASP A 495 7.77 13.33 10.53
C ASP A 495 7.59 11.94 11.16
N ALA A 496 8.08 11.77 12.39
CA ALA A 496 7.98 10.52 13.12
C ALA A 496 6.51 10.19 13.45
N ALA A 497 5.72 11.21 13.82
CA ALA A 497 4.30 11.05 14.09
C ALA A 497 3.51 10.73 12.80
N VAL A 498 3.86 11.36 11.68
CA VAL A 498 3.27 11.07 10.36
C VAL A 498 3.53 9.63 9.95
N VAL A 499 4.78 9.15 10.09
CA VAL A 499 5.15 7.76 9.81
C VAL A 499 4.42 6.78 10.73
N SER A 500 4.30 7.11 12.02
CA SER A 500 3.58 6.27 13.00
C SER A 500 2.09 6.16 12.67
N ARG A 501 1.46 7.28 12.29
CA ARG A 501 0.06 7.29 11.84
C ARG A 501 -0.11 6.49 10.55
N ALA A 502 0.79 6.64 9.58
CA ALA A 502 0.75 5.88 8.33
C ALA A 502 0.87 4.36 8.57
N TYR A 503 1.77 3.94 9.46
CA TYR A 503 1.92 2.55 9.88
C TYR A 503 0.63 2.00 10.49
N ALA A 504 0.05 2.71 11.47
CA ALA A 504 -1.20 2.31 12.11
C ALA A 504 -2.35 2.18 11.09
N LEU A 505 -2.53 3.18 10.23
CA LEU A 505 -3.64 3.18 9.27
C LEU A 505 -3.47 2.09 8.20
N GLN A 506 -2.25 1.85 7.71
CA GLN A 506 -2.02 0.76 6.77
C GLN A 506 -2.24 -0.60 7.42
N ARG A 507 -1.72 -0.83 8.63
CA ARG A 507 -1.95 -2.07 9.38
C ARG A 507 -3.45 -2.33 9.58
N PHE A 508 -4.22 -1.28 9.85
CA PHE A 508 -5.68 -1.36 9.94
C PHE A 508 -6.32 -1.77 8.60
N ILE A 509 -5.96 -1.12 7.48
CA ILE A 509 -6.47 -1.47 6.14
C ILE A 509 -6.18 -2.94 5.80
N THR A 510 -4.97 -3.42 6.08
CA THR A 510 -4.56 -4.82 5.88
C THR A 510 -5.43 -5.77 6.71
N ALA A 511 -5.68 -5.46 7.98
CA ALA A 511 -6.52 -6.29 8.85
C ALA A 511 -7.98 -6.37 8.40
N CYS A 512 -8.51 -5.32 7.76
CA CYS A 512 -9.87 -5.34 7.21
C CYS A 512 -10.06 -6.33 6.04
N ALA A 513 -8.99 -6.81 5.40
CA ALA A 513 -9.05 -7.68 4.22
C ALA A 513 -8.26 -9.01 4.37
N GLY A 514 -7.54 -9.22 5.47
CA GLY A 514 -6.56 -10.30 5.59
C GLY A 514 -7.07 -11.64 6.11
N ARG A 515 -8.35 -11.81 6.45
CA ARG A 515 -8.90 -13.06 7.03
C ARG A 515 -9.91 -13.77 6.13
N GLY A 516 -10.00 -13.34 4.87
CA GLY A 516 -10.93 -13.87 3.88
C GLY A 516 -10.47 -15.18 3.25
N ALA A 517 -11.25 -15.67 2.28
CA ALA A 517 -10.92 -16.91 1.56
C ALA A 517 -9.76 -16.78 0.57
N TYR A 518 -9.42 -15.56 0.16
CA TYR A 518 -8.39 -15.29 -0.85
C TYR A 518 -7.41 -14.22 -0.38
N PRO A 519 -6.20 -14.14 -0.98
CA PRO A 519 -5.20 -13.16 -0.60
C PRO A 519 -5.66 -11.71 -0.79
N ILE A 520 -5.00 -10.80 -0.08
CA ILE A 520 -5.23 -9.36 -0.18
C ILE A 520 -4.85 -8.91 -1.58
N LYS A 521 -5.80 -8.26 -2.25
CA LYS A 521 -5.57 -7.63 -3.56
C LYS A 521 -4.68 -6.40 -3.42
N PHE A 522 -3.55 -6.38 -4.11
CA PHE A 522 -2.61 -5.25 -4.10
C PHE A 522 -3.21 -3.96 -4.70
N ASN A 523 -3.99 -4.12 -5.78
CA ASN A 523 -4.60 -3.06 -6.58
C ASN A 523 -5.98 -2.65 -6.05
N GLY A 524 -6.01 -2.05 -4.86
CA GLY A 524 -7.23 -1.50 -4.27
C GLY A 524 -7.92 -2.40 -3.24
N THR A 525 -7.30 -3.52 -2.86
CA THR A 525 -7.82 -4.46 -1.84
C THR A 525 -9.30 -4.77 -2.07
N ILE A 526 -10.13 -4.55 -1.06
CA ILE A 526 -11.60 -4.56 -1.11
C ILE A 526 -12.20 -3.15 -1.00
N PHE A 527 -11.42 -2.09 -1.24
CA PHE A 527 -11.80 -0.68 -0.97
C PHE A 527 -11.87 0.22 -2.21
N THR A 528 -12.01 -0.36 -3.40
CA THR A 528 -12.20 0.40 -4.65
C THR A 528 -13.45 1.28 -4.61
N VAL A 529 -13.40 2.46 -5.21
CA VAL A 529 -14.53 3.37 -5.40
C VAL A 529 -14.46 4.00 -6.79
N PRO A 530 -15.57 4.54 -7.34
CA PRO A 530 -15.51 5.28 -8.59
C PRO A 530 -14.56 6.48 -8.46
N HIS A 531 -13.71 6.67 -9.46
CA HIS A 531 -12.78 7.81 -9.53
C HIS A 531 -13.10 8.69 -10.74
N PRO A 532 -13.37 10.00 -10.56
CA PRO A 532 -13.64 10.90 -11.68
C PRO A 532 -12.49 10.87 -12.71
N GLY A 533 -12.84 10.66 -13.99
CA GLY A 533 -11.86 10.58 -15.08
C GLY A 533 -11.16 9.23 -15.22
N ALA A 534 -11.45 8.25 -14.36
CA ALA A 534 -11.04 6.87 -14.54
C ALA A 534 -12.14 6.04 -15.21
N PRO A 535 -11.80 4.94 -15.92
CA PRO A 535 -12.80 4.01 -16.43
C PRO A 535 -13.57 3.32 -15.30
N GLY A 536 -14.83 2.98 -15.58
CA GLY A 536 -15.62 2.07 -14.77
C GLY A 536 -16.19 2.62 -13.46
N ASP A 537 -16.85 1.73 -12.72
CA ASP A 537 -17.58 2.00 -11.49
C ASP A 537 -16.77 1.54 -10.24
N ALA A 538 -17.46 1.19 -9.15
CA ALA A 538 -16.83 0.74 -7.91
C ALA A 538 -16.15 -0.64 -8.01
N ASP A 539 -16.39 -1.41 -9.08
CA ASP A 539 -15.77 -2.71 -9.33
C ASP A 539 -14.45 -2.59 -10.08
N TYR A 540 -14.19 -1.43 -10.69
CA TYR A 540 -12.99 -1.19 -11.48
C TYR A 540 -11.73 -1.16 -10.61
N ARG A 541 -10.68 -1.82 -11.12
CA ARG A 541 -9.31 -1.71 -10.64
C ARG A 541 -8.33 -1.81 -11.79
N ARG A 542 -7.36 -0.90 -11.84
CA ARG A 542 -6.22 -1.01 -12.77
C ARG A 542 -5.51 -2.35 -12.58
N TRP A 543 -5.00 -2.90 -13.67
CA TRP A 543 -4.40 -4.24 -13.76
C TRP A 543 -5.45 -5.36 -13.76
N GLY A 544 -6.64 -5.17 -13.22
CA GLY A 544 -7.73 -6.14 -13.29
C GLY A 544 -7.66 -7.22 -12.19
N PRO A 545 -8.28 -8.40 -12.42
CA PRO A 545 -8.55 -9.38 -11.37
C PRO A 545 -7.40 -10.27 -10.90
N GLY A 546 -6.32 -10.37 -11.65
CA GLY A 546 -5.22 -11.32 -11.43
C GLY A 546 -4.38 -11.11 -10.16
N TYR A 547 -3.55 -12.09 -9.81
CA TYR A 547 -2.52 -11.95 -8.79
C TYR A 547 -1.13 -11.94 -9.45
N TRP A 548 -0.38 -10.86 -9.17
CA TRP A 548 1.03 -10.69 -9.52
C TRP A 548 1.79 -11.00 -8.26
N TRP A 549 2.65 -12.01 -8.27
CA TRP A 549 3.33 -12.43 -7.07
C TRP A 549 4.18 -11.31 -6.48
N GLN A 550 4.90 -10.54 -7.31
CA GLN A 550 5.70 -9.42 -6.86
C GLN A 550 4.84 -8.41 -6.07
N ASN A 551 3.64 -8.09 -6.52
CA ASN A 551 2.79 -7.16 -5.78
C ASN A 551 2.10 -7.85 -4.59
N THR A 552 1.54 -9.04 -4.82
CA THR A 552 0.70 -9.79 -3.88
C THR A 552 1.43 -10.14 -2.57
N ARG A 553 2.76 -10.29 -2.59
CA ARG A 553 3.54 -10.55 -1.37
C ARG A 553 3.75 -9.30 -0.49
N LEU A 554 3.74 -8.08 -1.06
CA LEU A 554 4.11 -6.86 -0.34
C LEU A 554 3.15 -6.47 0.81
N PRO A 555 1.84 -6.73 0.75
CA PRO A 555 0.96 -6.57 1.91
C PRO A 555 1.33 -7.49 3.10
N TYR A 556 2.12 -8.54 2.87
CA TYR A 556 2.39 -9.61 3.83
C TYR A 556 3.77 -9.55 4.49
N ILE A 557 4.75 -8.87 3.87
CA ILE A 557 6.16 -8.90 4.31
C ILE A 557 6.41 -8.30 5.72
N SER A 558 5.44 -7.57 6.25
CA SER A 558 5.49 -6.93 7.58
C SER A 558 4.78 -7.72 8.69
N LEU A 559 3.97 -8.73 8.32
CA LEU A 559 2.99 -9.35 9.22
C LEU A 559 3.61 -10.22 10.32
N CYS A 560 4.75 -10.86 10.06
CA CYS A 560 5.47 -11.60 11.10
C CYS A 560 5.95 -10.68 12.23
N ALA A 561 6.49 -9.50 11.90
CA ALA A 561 7.01 -8.56 12.89
C ALA A 561 5.90 -7.83 13.67
N SER A 562 4.69 -7.73 13.12
CA SER A 562 3.51 -7.24 13.85
C SER A 562 2.74 -8.34 14.59
N GLY A 563 3.11 -9.61 14.41
CA GLY A 563 2.42 -10.76 15.02
C GLY A 563 1.04 -11.06 14.42
N ASP A 564 0.80 -10.60 13.19
CA ASP A 564 -0.48 -10.73 12.48
C ASP A 564 -0.51 -12.02 11.63
N PHE A 565 -0.16 -13.14 12.27
CA PHE A 565 0.02 -14.45 11.65
C PHE A 565 -1.27 -14.99 11.01
N ASP A 566 -2.43 -14.67 11.60
CA ASP A 566 -3.74 -15.05 11.07
C ASP A 566 -4.01 -14.42 9.70
N LEU A 567 -3.49 -13.21 9.46
CA LEU A 567 -3.68 -12.51 8.19
C LEU A 567 -2.88 -13.11 7.03
N MET A 568 -1.89 -13.97 7.31
CA MET A 568 -1.05 -14.61 6.30
C MET A 568 -1.66 -15.90 5.74
N GLN A 569 -2.61 -16.50 6.47
CA GLN A 569 -3.16 -17.82 6.14
C GLN A 569 -3.79 -17.90 4.75
N PRO A 570 -4.54 -16.90 4.25
CA PRO A 570 -5.13 -16.98 2.90
C PRO A 570 -4.09 -17.04 1.78
N LEU A 571 -2.92 -16.42 1.96
CA LEU A 571 -1.82 -16.49 1.01
C LEU A 571 -1.25 -17.92 0.93
N PHE A 572 -0.97 -18.52 2.09
CA PHE A 572 -0.42 -19.87 2.16
C PHE A 572 -1.45 -20.92 1.70
N ALA A 573 -2.73 -20.73 2.02
CA ALA A 573 -3.80 -21.59 1.53
C ALA A 573 -3.76 -21.66 -0.01
N MET A 574 -3.84 -20.52 -0.68
CA MET A 574 -3.89 -20.48 -2.13
C MET A 574 -2.59 -21.01 -2.76
N TYR A 575 -1.43 -20.46 -2.41
CA TYR A 575 -0.18 -20.75 -3.13
C TYR A 575 0.53 -22.04 -2.70
N ALA A 576 0.52 -22.38 -1.40
CA ALA A 576 1.29 -23.51 -0.89
C ALA A 576 0.47 -24.80 -0.80
N ARG A 577 -0.87 -24.72 -0.76
CA ARG A 577 -1.76 -25.90 -0.68
C ARG A 577 -2.62 -26.05 -1.92
N ASP A 578 -3.53 -25.11 -2.16
CA ASP A 578 -4.63 -25.32 -3.11
C ASP A 578 -4.14 -25.37 -4.57
N LEU A 579 -3.18 -24.49 -4.93
CA LEU A 579 -2.62 -24.45 -6.28
C LEU A 579 -1.43 -25.39 -6.49
N MET A 580 -0.79 -25.88 -5.43
CA MET A 580 0.44 -26.69 -5.55
C MET A 580 0.29 -27.92 -6.46
N PRO A 581 -0.81 -28.71 -6.40
CA PRO A 581 -1.01 -29.81 -7.33
C PRO A 581 -1.01 -29.40 -8.81
N LEU A 582 -1.67 -28.27 -9.14
CA LEU A 582 -1.70 -27.73 -10.50
C LEU A 582 -0.31 -27.27 -10.95
N LEU A 583 0.45 -26.63 -10.07
CA LEU A 583 1.80 -26.14 -10.39
C LEU A 583 2.77 -27.30 -10.68
N LYS A 584 2.66 -28.40 -9.93
CA LYS A 584 3.39 -29.65 -10.23
C LYS A 584 3.00 -30.23 -11.57
N PHE A 585 1.69 -30.33 -11.83
CA PHE A 585 1.16 -30.82 -13.10
C PHE A 585 1.68 -30.00 -14.28
N ARG A 586 1.60 -28.66 -14.19
CA ARG A 586 2.11 -27.74 -15.21
C ARG A 586 3.61 -27.90 -15.43
N THR A 587 4.39 -28.02 -14.36
CA THR A 587 5.86 -28.17 -14.45
C THR A 587 6.21 -29.45 -15.23
N HIS A 588 5.57 -30.56 -14.88
CA HIS A 588 5.76 -31.82 -15.61
C HIS A 588 5.35 -31.70 -17.09
N LEU A 589 4.18 -31.13 -17.36
CA LEU A 589 3.65 -30.98 -18.71
C LEU A 589 4.55 -30.08 -19.58
N TYR A 590 5.01 -28.95 -19.05
CA TYR A 590 5.68 -27.90 -19.83
C TYR A 590 7.17 -28.15 -19.95
N LEU A 591 7.79 -28.70 -18.91
CA LEU A 591 9.24 -28.76 -18.75
C LEU A 591 9.76 -30.20 -18.63
N GLY A 592 8.89 -31.20 -18.52
CA GLY A 592 9.25 -32.62 -18.59
C GLY A 592 9.92 -33.18 -17.33
N HIS A 593 9.88 -32.48 -16.20
CA HIS A 593 10.50 -32.91 -14.95
C HIS A 593 9.60 -32.64 -13.72
N ALA A 594 10.00 -33.13 -12.55
CA ALA A 594 9.25 -32.97 -11.31
C ALA A 594 9.51 -31.60 -10.64
N GLY A 595 8.81 -31.35 -9.53
CA GLY A 595 8.82 -30.08 -8.82
C GLY A 595 7.74 -29.11 -9.29
N ALA A 596 7.76 -27.90 -8.75
CA ALA A 596 6.77 -26.87 -9.06
C ALA A 596 7.43 -25.49 -9.20
N TYR A 597 7.09 -24.76 -10.27
CA TYR A 597 7.32 -23.32 -10.36
C TYR A 597 6.01 -22.54 -10.18
N ILE A 598 6.09 -21.34 -9.61
CA ILE A 598 4.97 -20.40 -9.49
C ILE A 598 5.16 -19.31 -10.54
N PRO A 599 4.30 -19.18 -11.57
CA PRO A 599 4.35 -18.04 -12.47
C PRO A 599 4.08 -16.73 -11.72
N GLU A 600 4.72 -15.64 -12.14
CA GLU A 600 4.49 -14.30 -11.60
C GLU A 600 3.00 -13.90 -11.67
N CYS A 601 2.36 -14.18 -12.80
CA CYS A 601 1.05 -13.69 -13.17
C CYS A 601 0.04 -14.84 -13.25
N ILE A 602 -0.84 -15.00 -12.25
CA ILE A 602 -1.86 -16.05 -12.21
C ILE A 602 -3.24 -15.56 -11.81
N TYR A 603 -4.28 -16.16 -12.37
CA TYR A 603 -5.61 -16.09 -11.78
C TYR A 603 -5.66 -16.85 -10.46
N PHE A 604 -6.69 -16.62 -9.65
CA PHE A 604 -6.81 -17.28 -8.35
C PHE A 604 -7.05 -18.80 -8.44
N TRP A 605 -7.33 -19.32 -9.64
CA TRP A 605 -7.36 -20.75 -9.95
C TRP A 605 -6.05 -21.29 -10.56
N GLY A 606 -5.00 -20.47 -10.58
CA GLY A 606 -3.62 -20.86 -10.86
C GLY A 606 -3.18 -20.79 -12.32
N ASP A 607 -4.10 -20.65 -13.28
CA ASP A 607 -3.76 -20.43 -14.69
C ASP A 607 -3.11 -19.07 -14.91
N MET A 608 -2.17 -19.01 -15.85
CA MET A 608 -1.57 -17.73 -16.24
C MET A 608 -2.59 -16.84 -16.94
N PHE A 609 -2.41 -15.51 -16.86
CA PHE A 609 -3.31 -14.59 -17.58
C PHE A 609 -3.31 -14.88 -19.07
N SER A 610 -4.47 -14.74 -19.71
CA SER A 610 -4.62 -15.02 -21.15
C SER A 610 -3.69 -14.13 -21.97
N GLU A 611 -3.54 -12.85 -21.58
CA GLU A 611 -2.60 -11.93 -22.22
C GLU A 611 -1.13 -12.34 -21.99
N THR A 612 -0.79 -12.76 -20.77
CA THR A 612 0.55 -13.19 -20.38
C THR A 612 0.95 -14.46 -21.13
N TYR A 613 0.15 -15.51 -21.01
CA TYR A 613 0.41 -16.78 -21.67
C TYR A 613 0.34 -16.59 -23.19
N GLY A 614 -0.62 -15.83 -23.68
CA GLY A 614 -0.90 -15.60 -25.10
C GLY A 614 -2.02 -16.50 -25.61
N TRP A 615 -2.59 -16.15 -26.76
CA TRP A 615 -3.79 -16.80 -27.31
C TRP A 615 -3.52 -18.00 -28.22
N THR A 616 -2.25 -18.30 -28.52
CA THR A 616 -1.89 -19.51 -29.29
C THR A 616 -2.03 -20.74 -28.38
N PRO A 617 -2.89 -21.73 -28.73
CA PRO A 617 -3.12 -22.92 -27.91
C PRO A 617 -1.84 -23.70 -27.62
N TYR A 618 -1.79 -24.34 -26.46
CA TYR A 618 -0.65 -25.10 -25.95
C TYR A 618 -0.10 -26.04 -27.01
N HIS A 619 -0.94 -26.88 -27.62
CA HIS A 619 -0.51 -27.92 -28.56
C HIS A 619 0.18 -27.38 -29.82
N GLU A 620 -0.15 -26.16 -30.25
CA GLU A 620 0.44 -25.50 -31.43
C GLU A 620 1.77 -24.81 -31.13
N ARG A 621 2.11 -24.62 -29.86
CA ARG A 621 3.32 -23.88 -29.45
C ARG A 621 4.58 -24.72 -29.55
N LYS A 622 5.66 -24.10 -30.05
CA LYS A 622 7.00 -24.69 -29.96
C LYS A 622 7.58 -24.57 -28.55
N ASP A 623 7.50 -23.37 -27.99
CA ASP A 623 7.85 -23.10 -26.59
C ASP A 623 6.58 -23.14 -25.75
N ARG A 624 6.53 -24.07 -24.80
CA ARG A 624 5.35 -24.31 -23.96
C ARG A 624 5.18 -23.23 -22.88
N LEU A 625 6.22 -22.46 -22.57
CA LEU A 625 6.13 -21.31 -21.66
C LEU A 625 5.40 -20.12 -22.31
N GLN A 626 4.88 -19.23 -21.48
CA GLN A 626 4.18 -18.00 -21.84
C GLN A 626 4.84 -17.18 -22.96
N ALA A 627 4.00 -16.49 -23.75
CA ALA A 627 4.44 -15.61 -24.84
C ALA A 627 5.07 -14.31 -24.32
N SER A 628 4.52 -13.75 -23.25
CA SER A 628 5.06 -12.56 -22.63
C SER A 628 6.49 -12.80 -22.12
N GLY A 629 7.40 -11.90 -22.46
CA GLY A 629 8.79 -11.94 -22.04
C GLY A 629 9.06 -11.35 -20.66
N TYR A 630 8.09 -10.67 -20.03
CA TYR A 630 8.32 -9.95 -18.76
C TYR A 630 8.77 -10.89 -17.64
N HIS A 631 8.13 -12.05 -17.51
CA HIS A 631 8.34 -13.01 -16.42
C HIS A 631 8.44 -14.44 -17.01
N LYS A 632 9.14 -14.62 -18.14
CA LYS A 632 9.20 -15.90 -18.87
C LYS A 632 10.06 -16.95 -18.17
N TRP A 633 11.24 -16.53 -17.70
CA TRP A 633 12.19 -17.35 -16.95
C TRP A 633 12.52 -16.72 -15.58
N GLU A 634 11.55 -16.00 -15.01
CA GLU A 634 11.58 -15.51 -13.63
C GLU A 634 10.98 -16.58 -12.72
N TRP A 635 11.77 -17.07 -11.75
CA TRP A 635 11.39 -18.20 -10.90
C TRP A 635 11.39 -17.85 -9.40
N VAL A 636 11.70 -16.60 -9.05
CA VAL A 636 11.86 -16.09 -7.68
C VAL A 636 10.62 -16.29 -6.78
N SER A 637 9.43 -16.42 -7.36
CA SER A 637 8.17 -16.55 -6.63
C SER A 637 8.16 -17.75 -5.68
N GLY A 638 8.71 -18.88 -6.12
CA GLY A 638 8.85 -20.07 -5.29
C GLY A 638 9.76 -19.84 -4.06
N PRO A 639 11.04 -19.47 -4.27
CA PRO A 639 11.96 -19.16 -3.17
C PRO A 639 11.44 -18.10 -2.19
N GLU A 640 10.73 -17.06 -2.66
CA GLU A 640 10.11 -16.07 -1.79
C GLU A 640 8.98 -16.64 -0.95
N LEU A 641 8.08 -17.46 -1.52
CA LEU A 641 7.03 -18.15 -0.77
C LEU A 641 7.62 -19.02 0.34
N VAL A 642 8.66 -19.82 0.01
CA VAL A 642 9.36 -20.65 1.00
C VAL A 642 9.98 -19.78 2.10
N SER A 643 10.61 -18.66 1.75
CA SER A 643 11.18 -17.74 2.74
C SER A 643 10.12 -17.13 3.65
N MET A 644 8.94 -16.77 3.12
CA MET A 644 7.82 -16.26 3.91
C MET A 644 7.23 -17.32 4.85
N MET A 645 7.10 -18.58 4.39
CA MET A 645 6.65 -19.68 5.24
C MET A 645 7.66 -20.02 6.34
N LEU A 646 8.96 -19.97 6.03
CA LEU A 646 10.01 -20.13 7.04
C LEU A 646 9.99 -18.98 8.05
N ASP A 647 9.71 -17.74 7.63
CA ASP A 647 9.54 -16.62 8.56
C ASP A 647 8.35 -16.84 9.49
N TYR A 648 7.22 -17.27 8.94
CA TYR A 648 6.04 -17.64 9.73
C TYR A 648 6.39 -18.75 10.74
N TYR A 649 7.01 -19.84 10.29
CA TYR A 649 7.40 -20.94 11.16
C TYR A 649 8.38 -20.48 12.24
N ASP A 650 9.41 -19.73 11.90
CA ASP A 650 10.39 -19.24 12.85
C ASP A 650 9.71 -18.40 13.96
N HIS A 651 8.72 -17.57 13.63
CA HIS A 651 8.01 -16.77 14.64
C HIS A 651 7.02 -17.59 15.48
N THR A 652 6.28 -18.52 14.86
CA THR A 652 5.17 -19.23 15.49
C THR A 652 5.54 -20.57 16.12
N LEU A 653 6.61 -21.20 15.62
CA LEU A 653 6.99 -22.59 15.89
C LEU A 653 5.83 -23.56 15.70
N ASP A 654 5.00 -23.31 14.68
CA ASP A 654 3.86 -24.14 14.31
C ASP A 654 4.36 -25.39 13.56
N GLU A 655 4.53 -26.49 14.28
CA GLU A 655 5.03 -27.75 13.72
C GLU A 655 4.03 -28.41 12.75
N ALA A 656 2.72 -28.18 12.94
CA ALA A 656 1.71 -28.68 12.01
C ALA A 656 1.81 -27.94 10.68
N PHE A 657 1.88 -26.61 10.70
CA PHE A 657 2.13 -25.82 9.50
C PHE A 657 3.43 -26.21 8.81
N LEU A 658 4.51 -26.43 9.58
CA LEU A 658 5.79 -26.90 9.05
C LEU A 658 5.62 -28.22 8.28
N ALA A 659 5.02 -29.23 8.91
CA ALA A 659 4.93 -30.57 8.37
C ALA A 659 3.93 -30.68 7.21
N GLU A 660 2.78 -30.02 7.31
CA GLU A 660 1.66 -30.20 6.40
C GLU A 660 1.63 -29.19 5.25
N THR A 661 2.27 -28.03 5.41
CA THR A 661 2.26 -26.95 4.40
C THR A 661 3.66 -26.58 3.92
N LEU A 662 4.56 -26.19 4.83
CA LEU A 662 5.87 -25.64 4.45
C LEU A 662 6.78 -26.70 3.79
N LEU A 663 7.05 -27.82 4.47
CA LEU A 663 7.98 -28.83 3.98
C LEU A 663 7.53 -29.44 2.64
N PRO A 664 6.24 -29.78 2.42
CA PRO A 664 5.77 -30.24 1.12
C PRO A 664 5.97 -29.19 0.02
N ALA A 665 5.57 -27.93 0.25
CA ALA A 665 5.72 -26.87 -0.75
C ALA A 665 7.20 -26.55 -1.05
N ALA A 666 8.05 -26.50 -0.01
CA ALA A 666 9.49 -26.30 -0.17
C ALA A 666 10.16 -27.44 -0.94
N HIS A 667 9.72 -28.69 -0.72
CA HIS A 667 10.25 -29.83 -1.47
C HIS A 667 9.99 -29.67 -2.98
N GLU A 668 8.77 -29.33 -3.38
CA GLU A 668 8.42 -29.19 -4.79
C GLU A 668 9.13 -28.01 -5.45
N ILE A 669 9.21 -26.87 -4.76
CA ILE A 669 9.89 -25.67 -5.25
C ILE A 669 11.40 -25.91 -5.41
N LEU A 670 12.04 -26.55 -4.44
CA LEU A 670 13.48 -26.84 -4.53
C LEU A 670 13.77 -27.93 -5.56
N THR A 671 12.88 -28.90 -5.73
CA THR A 671 13.00 -29.96 -6.75
C THR A 671 12.97 -29.38 -8.16
N PHE A 672 12.17 -28.32 -8.38
CA PHE A 672 12.18 -27.60 -9.66
C PHE A 672 13.60 -27.16 -10.02
N PHE A 673 14.30 -26.42 -9.15
CA PHE A 673 15.65 -25.93 -9.46
C PHE A 673 16.69 -27.06 -9.58
N ASP A 674 16.55 -28.13 -8.80
CA ASP A 674 17.47 -29.27 -8.84
C ASP A 674 17.41 -30.06 -10.16
N GLN A 675 16.22 -30.10 -10.78
CA GLN A 675 15.97 -30.86 -12.01
C GLN A 675 15.92 -29.99 -13.27
N HIS A 676 15.60 -28.71 -13.16
CA HIS A 676 15.41 -27.83 -14.32
C HIS A 676 16.76 -27.42 -14.96
N TYR A 677 17.78 -27.22 -14.14
CA TYR A 677 19.08 -26.72 -14.59
C TYR A 677 20.19 -27.77 -14.46
N GLY A 678 21.06 -27.82 -15.47
CA GLY A 678 22.28 -28.61 -15.44
C GLY A 678 23.36 -28.00 -14.54
N VAL A 679 24.47 -28.73 -14.37
CA VAL A 679 25.66 -28.26 -13.66
C VAL A 679 26.85 -28.10 -14.60
N ASP A 680 27.77 -27.20 -14.25
CA ASP A 680 29.08 -27.02 -14.89
C ASP A 680 30.08 -28.13 -14.49
N GLU A 681 31.30 -28.06 -15.03
CA GLU A 681 32.40 -29.00 -14.74
C GLU A 681 32.80 -29.03 -13.25
N ARG A 682 32.46 -27.99 -12.48
CA ARG A 682 32.70 -27.90 -11.03
C ARG A 682 31.52 -28.42 -10.22
N GLY A 683 30.47 -28.91 -10.88
CA GLY A 683 29.24 -29.38 -10.26
C GLY A 683 28.32 -28.26 -9.77
N LYS A 684 28.44 -27.04 -10.30
CA LYS A 684 27.61 -25.88 -9.94
C LYS A 684 26.50 -25.65 -10.95
N LEU A 685 25.28 -25.31 -10.50
CA LEU A 685 24.15 -25.05 -11.39
C LEU A 685 24.47 -23.93 -12.38
N VAL A 686 24.00 -24.11 -13.61
CA VAL A 686 24.02 -23.09 -14.65
C VAL A 686 22.57 -22.73 -14.98
N MET A 687 22.04 -21.70 -14.31
CA MET A 687 20.68 -21.23 -14.49
C MET A 687 20.58 -20.36 -15.74
N HIS A 688 20.45 -20.99 -16.91
CA HIS A 688 20.27 -20.32 -18.20
C HIS A 688 19.40 -21.16 -19.15
N PRO A 689 18.42 -20.57 -19.86
CA PRO A 689 17.97 -19.18 -19.76
C PRO A 689 17.33 -18.88 -18.39
N SER A 690 17.43 -17.62 -17.96
CA SER A 690 16.85 -17.14 -16.71
C SER A 690 16.67 -15.62 -16.75
N GLN A 691 15.90 -15.07 -15.81
CA GLN A 691 15.66 -13.63 -15.66
C GLN A 691 15.91 -13.20 -14.21
N ALA A 692 16.33 -11.95 -14.02
CA ALA A 692 16.40 -11.33 -12.69
C ALA A 692 15.23 -10.35 -12.56
N CYS A 693 14.12 -10.86 -12.04
CA CYS A 693 12.80 -10.21 -12.07
C CYS A 693 12.39 -9.81 -13.50
N GLU A 694 11.41 -8.91 -13.63
CA GLU A 694 11.06 -8.30 -14.91
C GLU A 694 12.13 -7.35 -15.46
N THR A 695 13.17 -7.03 -14.66
CA THR A 695 14.18 -6.05 -15.03
C THR A 695 15.16 -6.58 -16.05
N TRP A 696 15.81 -7.73 -15.83
CA TRP A 696 16.86 -8.23 -16.72
C TRP A 696 16.44 -9.55 -17.37
N TRP A 697 16.19 -9.50 -18.68
CA TRP A 697 15.56 -10.61 -19.40
C TRP A 697 16.50 -11.70 -19.89
N ASP A 698 17.80 -11.42 -19.92
CA ASP A 698 18.79 -12.36 -20.41
C ASP A 698 19.87 -12.54 -19.34
N CYS A 699 19.62 -13.50 -18.45
CA CYS A 699 20.48 -13.77 -17.30
C CYS A 699 21.07 -15.18 -17.33
N THR A 700 22.20 -15.31 -16.64
CA THR A 700 22.75 -16.57 -16.15
C THR A 700 22.94 -16.43 -14.65
N ASN A 701 22.44 -17.38 -13.86
CA ASN A 701 22.61 -17.39 -12.40
C ASN A 701 22.13 -16.08 -11.73
N PRO A 702 20.82 -15.77 -11.81
CA PRO A 702 20.26 -14.53 -11.27
C PRO A 702 20.33 -14.46 -9.74
N MET A 703 20.54 -13.24 -9.23
CA MET A 703 20.64 -12.94 -7.79
C MET A 703 19.42 -13.38 -6.98
N PRO A 704 18.17 -13.09 -7.40
CA PRO A 704 17.00 -13.44 -6.58
C PRO A 704 16.89 -14.94 -6.29
N GLU A 705 16.99 -15.79 -7.31
CA GLU A 705 16.91 -17.25 -7.19
C GLU A 705 18.08 -17.79 -6.37
N LEU A 706 19.32 -17.37 -6.65
CA LEU A 706 20.49 -17.83 -5.88
C LEU A 706 20.40 -17.43 -4.42
N ALA A 707 20.08 -16.17 -4.11
CA ALA A 707 19.93 -15.70 -2.74
C ALA A 707 18.83 -16.47 -2.01
N GLY A 708 17.71 -16.75 -2.68
CA GLY A 708 16.60 -17.51 -2.14
C GLY A 708 16.93 -18.97 -1.87
N LEU A 709 17.59 -19.65 -2.81
CA LEU A 709 17.98 -21.06 -2.67
C LEU A 709 19.04 -21.25 -1.56
N HIS A 710 20.03 -20.36 -1.48
CA HIS A 710 20.99 -20.34 -0.37
C HIS A 710 20.28 -20.11 0.97
N ALA A 711 19.38 -19.13 1.06
CA ALA A 711 18.64 -18.85 2.28
C ALA A 711 17.73 -20.01 2.71
N ALA A 712 16.99 -20.60 1.77
CA ALA A 712 16.06 -21.69 2.04
C ALA A 712 16.79 -22.96 2.49
N THR A 713 17.82 -23.41 1.74
CA THR A 713 18.56 -24.62 2.09
C THR A 713 19.30 -24.49 3.42
N ASP A 714 19.89 -23.32 3.72
CA ASP A 714 20.53 -23.06 5.02
C ASP A 714 19.54 -23.19 6.17
N ARG A 715 18.35 -22.58 6.05
CA ARG A 715 17.33 -22.59 7.11
C ARG A 715 16.67 -23.96 7.28
N LEU A 716 16.39 -24.67 6.19
CA LEU A 716 15.85 -26.03 6.24
C LEU A 716 16.84 -27.00 6.89
N LEU A 717 18.14 -26.91 6.56
CA LEU A 717 19.19 -27.72 7.20
C LEU A 717 19.42 -27.37 8.68
N ALA A 718 19.04 -26.17 9.11
CA ALA A 718 19.11 -25.72 10.50
C ALA A 718 17.91 -26.17 11.35
N LEU A 719 16.83 -26.71 10.75
CA LEU A 719 15.69 -27.23 11.50
C LEU A 719 16.12 -28.38 12.43
N PRO A 720 15.52 -28.52 13.63
CA PRO A 720 15.77 -29.67 14.50
C PRO A 720 15.62 -31.01 13.76
N ALA A 721 16.57 -31.93 13.93
CA ALA A 721 16.57 -33.22 13.21
C ALA A 721 15.26 -33.99 13.36
N ARG A 722 14.61 -33.92 14.53
CA ARG A 722 13.30 -34.55 14.83
C ARG A 722 12.14 -34.06 13.95
N LEU A 723 12.28 -32.90 13.30
CA LEU A 723 11.25 -32.27 12.46
C LEU A 723 11.46 -32.55 10.97
N THR A 724 12.47 -33.34 10.64
CA THR A 724 12.92 -33.57 9.26
C THR A 724 13.24 -35.04 9.07
N THR A 725 13.26 -35.49 7.82
CA THR A 725 13.77 -36.84 7.49
C THR A 725 15.20 -36.79 7.00
N GLU A 726 15.90 -37.92 7.06
CA GLU A 726 17.24 -38.06 6.50
C GLU A 726 17.24 -37.78 4.98
N ALA A 727 16.22 -38.27 4.27
CA ALA A 727 16.06 -38.04 2.83
C ALA A 727 15.91 -36.54 2.49
N GLN A 728 15.11 -35.80 3.27
CA GLN A 728 14.98 -34.35 3.11
C GLN A 728 16.33 -33.64 3.30
N ARG A 729 17.06 -33.97 4.36
CA ARG A 729 18.37 -33.36 4.65
C ARG A 729 19.43 -33.71 3.61
N ALA A 730 19.44 -34.95 3.12
CA ALA A 730 20.32 -35.38 2.03
C ALA A 730 20.04 -34.57 0.76
N PHE A 731 18.77 -34.41 0.40
CA PHE A 731 18.36 -33.59 -0.74
C PHE A 731 18.81 -32.12 -0.60
N TRP A 732 18.52 -31.47 0.53
CA TRP A 732 18.92 -30.07 0.73
C TRP A 732 20.44 -29.88 0.72
N THR A 733 21.19 -30.83 1.29
CA THR A 733 22.66 -30.81 1.26
C THR A 733 23.20 -30.96 -0.16
N ALA A 734 22.63 -31.87 -0.94
CA ALA A 734 23.00 -32.08 -2.34
C ALA A 734 22.71 -30.83 -3.18
N LEU A 735 21.51 -30.26 -3.07
CA LEU A 735 21.15 -29.03 -3.78
C LEU A 735 22.05 -27.86 -3.39
N ARG A 736 22.28 -27.65 -2.08
CA ARG A 736 23.17 -26.59 -1.57
C ARG A 736 24.57 -26.69 -2.15
N LYS A 737 25.12 -27.90 -2.30
CA LYS A 737 26.44 -28.13 -2.91
C LYS A 737 26.48 -27.67 -4.37
N LYS A 738 25.38 -27.81 -5.10
CA LYS A 738 25.26 -27.39 -6.51
C LYS A 738 25.12 -25.87 -6.67
N LEU A 739 24.80 -25.10 -5.63
CA LEU A 739 24.58 -23.65 -5.80
C LEU A 739 25.90 -22.89 -6.08
N PRO A 740 25.95 -22.06 -7.14
CA PRO A 740 27.00 -21.05 -7.35
C PRO A 740 27.05 -20.00 -6.23
N ASP A 741 28.14 -19.24 -6.16
CA ASP A 741 28.24 -18.08 -5.26
C ASP A 741 27.29 -16.95 -5.69
N LEU A 742 26.99 -16.03 -4.77
CA LEU A 742 26.19 -14.85 -5.10
C LEU A 742 26.91 -13.97 -6.13
N PRO A 743 26.21 -13.49 -7.17
CA PRO A 743 26.86 -12.75 -8.24
C PRO A 743 27.32 -11.37 -7.77
N THR A 744 28.56 -11.01 -8.14
CA THR A 744 29.16 -9.70 -7.88
C THR A 744 29.71 -9.09 -9.16
N ARG A 745 29.77 -7.77 -9.22
CA ARG A 745 30.41 -7.01 -10.31
C ARG A 745 31.36 -5.96 -9.75
N GLU A 746 32.18 -5.41 -10.62
CA GLU A 746 33.04 -4.26 -10.31
C GLU A 746 32.63 -3.06 -11.17
N VAL A 747 32.49 -1.89 -10.55
CA VAL A 747 32.25 -0.61 -11.22
C VAL A 747 33.14 0.43 -10.55
N ASP A 748 33.89 1.18 -11.34
CA ASP A 748 34.82 2.22 -10.85
C ASP A 748 35.79 1.72 -9.75
N GLY A 749 36.30 0.49 -9.90
CA GLY A 749 37.21 -0.16 -8.94
C GLY A 749 36.53 -0.62 -7.64
N LYS A 750 35.20 -0.52 -7.54
CA LYS A 750 34.44 -0.98 -6.37
C LYS A 750 33.68 -2.27 -6.68
N ARG A 751 33.92 -3.30 -5.87
CA ARG A 751 33.16 -4.55 -5.90
C ARG A 751 31.80 -4.37 -5.22
N MET A 752 30.74 -4.89 -5.85
CA MET A 752 29.35 -4.80 -5.36
C MET A 752 28.52 -6.00 -5.80
N LEU A 753 27.31 -6.14 -5.24
CA LEU A 753 26.35 -7.13 -5.72
C LEU A 753 25.92 -6.85 -7.18
N ALA A 754 25.63 -7.91 -7.93
CA ALA A 754 25.17 -7.84 -9.32
C ALA A 754 23.77 -8.47 -9.48
N PRO A 755 22.99 -8.08 -10.50
CA PRO A 755 21.69 -8.68 -10.80
C PRO A 755 21.76 -10.19 -11.09
N ALA A 756 22.85 -10.64 -11.71
CA ALA A 756 23.12 -12.02 -12.09
C ALA A 756 24.62 -12.16 -12.41
N GLU A 757 25.13 -13.38 -12.60
CA GLU A 757 26.52 -13.61 -13.04
C GLU A 757 26.76 -12.99 -14.42
N ARG A 758 25.81 -13.20 -15.33
CA ARG A 758 25.69 -12.47 -16.60
C ARG A 758 24.28 -11.91 -16.67
N PHE A 759 24.13 -10.64 -17.04
CA PHE A 759 22.84 -9.98 -17.21
C PHE A 759 22.87 -9.03 -18.42
N ALA A 760 21.80 -9.03 -19.20
CA ALA A 760 21.58 -8.13 -20.32
C ALA A 760 20.07 -7.87 -20.51
N SER A 761 19.73 -6.97 -21.45
CA SER A 761 18.35 -6.67 -21.83
C SER A 761 17.49 -6.12 -20.68
N LYS A 762 17.83 -4.92 -20.17
CA LYS A 762 17.02 -4.22 -19.16
C LYS A 762 15.64 -3.81 -19.72
N ARG A 763 14.54 -4.19 -19.07
CA ARG A 763 13.16 -3.91 -19.52
C ARG A 763 12.23 -3.29 -18.46
N ASN A 764 12.53 -3.49 -17.18
CA ASN A 764 11.79 -2.87 -16.08
C ASN A 764 12.77 -2.20 -15.09
N SER A 765 12.39 -2.00 -13.83
CA SER A 765 13.05 -1.09 -12.88
C SER A 765 13.16 -1.64 -11.45
N GLU A 766 12.87 -2.91 -11.20
CA GLU A 766 13.26 -3.57 -9.95
C GLU A 766 14.79 -3.50 -9.73
N ASN A 767 15.23 -3.70 -8.49
CA ASN A 767 16.65 -3.75 -8.11
C ASN A 767 17.04 -5.18 -7.68
N PRO A 768 17.07 -6.17 -8.61
CA PRO A 768 17.30 -7.58 -8.29
C PRO A 768 18.65 -7.85 -7.62
N GLU A 769 19.67 -7.01 -7.85
CA GLU A 769 20.97 -7.09 -7.19
C GLU A 769 20.89 -6.94 -5.66
N LEU A 770 19.80 -6.37 -5.14
CA LEU A 770 19.55 -6.18 -3.71
C LEU A 770 18.68 -7.29 -3.09
N TYR A 771 18.32 -8.35 -3.83
CA TYR A 771 17.49 -9.43 -3.25
C TYR A 771 18.22 -10.25 -2.18
N ALA A 772 19.56 -10.26 -2.22
CA ALA A 772 20.37 -10.76 -1.12
C ALA A 772 20.28 -9.89 0.15
N VAL A 773 19.92 -8.61 0.04
CA VAL A 773 19.64 -7.73 1.18
C VAL A 773 18.24 -7.99 1.71
N PHE A 774 17.24 -7.90 0.85
CA PHE A 774 15.85 -8.22 1.17
C PHE A 774 15.15 -8.76 -0.09
N PRO A 775 14.37 -9.85 -0.02
CA PRO A 775 13.82 -10.47 1.17
C PRO A 775 14.71 -11.51 1.87
N PHE A 776 15.81 -11.95 1.24
CA PHE A 776 16.52 -13.14 1.71
C PHE A 776 17.53 -12.89 2.84
N ARG A 777 17.84 -11.62 3.16
CA ARG A 777 18.66 -11.20 4.32
C ARG A 777 20.00 -11.94 4.44
N ARG A 778 20.59 -12.26 3.29
CA ARG A 778 21.95 -12.82 3.18
C ARG A 778 23.00 -11.77 3.47
N ILE A 779 22.73 -10.52 3.09
CA ILE A 779 23.57 -9.33 3.24
C ILE A 779 22.80 -8.27 4.03
N ALA A 780 23.07 -8.15 5.32
CA ALA A 780 22.42 -7.19 6.21
C ALA A 780 23.34 -6.87 7.37
N ILE A 781 23.00 -5.86 8.18
CA ILE A 781 23.68 -5.61 9.45
C ILE A 781 23.88 -6.91 10.24
N GLY A 782 25.07 -7.08 10.81
CA GLY A 782 25.43 -8.28 11.57
C GLY A 782 25.84 -9.48 10.71
N ARG A 783 25.82 -9.36 9.38
CA ARG A 783 26.29 -10.37 8.42
C ARG A 783 27.47 -9.87 7.58
N PRO A 784 28.32 -10.76 7.04
CA PRO A 784 29.40 -10.36 6.16
C PRO A 784 28.86 -9.77 4.84
N GLY A 785 29.61 -8.86 4.23
CA GLY A 785 29.33 -8.34 2.89
C GLY A 785 28.39 -7.13 2.82
N VAL A 786 28.05 -6.48 3.94
CA VAL A 786 27.21 -5.25 3.98
C VAL A 786 27.71 -4.19 3.00
N GLU A 787 29.02 -3.98 2.91
CA GLU A 787 29.60 -3.01 1.97
C GLU A 787 29.28 -3.31 0.51
N LEU A 788 29.19 -4.59 0.12
CA LEU A 788 28.77 -4.97 -1.24
C LEU A 788 27.33 -4.52 -1.52
N GLY A 789 26.46 -4.62 -0.51
CA GLY A 789 25.07 -4.17 -0.59
C GLY A 789 24.95 -2.64 -0.62
N ILE A 790 25.75 -1.93 0.18
CA ILE A 790 25.82 -0.47 0.17
C ILE A 790 26.29 0.04 -1.19
N GLU A 791 27.36 -0.53 -1.73
CA GLU A 791 27.87 -0.10 -3.04
C GLU A 791 26.90 -0.47 -4.18
N ALA A 792 26.24 -1.63 -4.12
CA ALA A 792 25.18 -1.97 -5.07
C ALA A 792 24.00 -0.98 -4.98
N LEU A 793 23.55 -0.65 -3.77
CA LEU A 793 22.52 0.35 -3.54
C LEU A 793 22.94 1.69 -4.15
N ARG A 794 24.14 2.19 -3.89
CA ARG A 794 24.61 3.48 -4.44
C ARG A 794 24.61 3.52 -5.98
N HIS A 795 24.98 2.41 -6.62
CA HIS A 795 25.13 2.25 -8.07
C HIS A 795 23.92 1.61 -8.79
N ARG A 796 22.81 1.38 -8.09
CA ARG A 796 21.57 0.88 -8.69
C ARG A 796 21.05 1.84 -9.76
N TRP A 797 20.49 1.27 -10.82
CA TRP A 797 20.00 2.05 -11.97
C TRP A 797 18.77 2.86 -11.64
N ASP A 798 17.82 2.28 -10.91
CA ASP A 798 16.56 2.90 -10.62
C ASP A 798 16.44 3.18 -9.12
N LYS A 799 15.94 4.36 -8.76
CA LYS A 799 15.80 4.81 -7.37
C LYS A 799 14.36 5.28 -7.13
N GLY A 800 13.76 4.92 -5.99
CA GLY A 800 12.41 5.40 -5.67
C GLY A 800 11.82 4.85 -4.38
N ASN A 801 10.83 5.55 -3.82
CA ASN A 801 10.19 5.26 -2.54
C ASN A 801 8.65 5.28 -2.61
N SER A 802 8.08 4.91 -3.77
CA SER A 802 6.63 4.87 -3.98
C SER A 802 6.20 3.58 -4.65
N GLY A 803 4.97 3.13 -4.36
CA GLY A 803 4.43 1.87 -4.90
C GLY A 803 5.27 0.68 -4.42
N TRP A 804 5.40 -0.33 -5.29
CA TRP A 804 6.14 -1.57 -5.04
C TRP A 804 7.66 -1.45 -4.88
N ARG A 805 8.24 -0.26 -5.13
CA ARG A 805 9.67 0.03 -4.94
C ARG A 805 10.09 -0.22 -3.49
N GLN A 806 11.25 -0.85 -3.26
CA GLN A 806 11.68 -1.33 -1.93
C GLN A 806 12.94 -0.65 -1.36
N ASP A 807 13.40 0.46 -1.96
CA ASP A 807 14.67 1.12 -1.62
C ASP A 807 14.82 1.43 -0.11
N ASP A 808 13.75 1.87 0.55
CA ASP A 808 13.71 2.15 1.99
C ASP A 808 13.90 0.91 2.87
N ILE A 809 13.46 -0.26 2.41
CA ILE A 809 13.73 -1.53 3.10
C ILE A 809 15.22 -1.88 2.98
N PHE A 810 15.79 -1.75 1.78
CA PHE A 810 17.22 -2.04 1.56
C PHE A 810 18.10 -1.14 2.42
N MET A 811 17.80 0.16 2.47
CA MET A 811 18.51 1.13 3.32
C MET A 811 18.44 0.74 4.80
N ALA A 812 17.26 0.30 5.28
CA ALA A 812 17.11 -0.14 6.67
C ALA A 812 17.97 -1.37 6.99
N TYR A 813 17.96 -2.41 6.15
CA TYR A 813 18.78 -3.63 6.36
C TYR A 813 20.29 -3.39 6.23
N LEU A 814 20.69 -2.33 5.51
CA LEU A 814 22.09 -1.92 5.37
C LEU A 814 22.54 -0.91 6.44
N GLY A 815 21.64 -0.47 7.33
CA GLY A 815 21.99 0.46 8.41
C GLY A 815 22.04 1.92 8.03
N LEU A 816 21.43 2.33 6.92
CA LEU A 816 21.51 3.69 6.40
C LEU A 816 20.33 4.53 6.94
N ALA A 817 20.39 4.90 8.22
CA ALA A 817 19.27 5.48 8.96
C ALA A 817 18.70 6.77 8.32
N ASP A 818 19.56 7.71 7.94
CA ASP A 818 19.15 8.99 7.34
C ASP A 818 18.46 8.80 5.98
N GLU A 819 18.97 7.88 5.16
CA GLU A 819 18.44 7.58 3.85
C GLU A 819 17.10 6.85 3.96
N ALA A 820 17.01 5.86 4.87
CA ALA A 820 15.78 5.15 5.19
C ALA A 820 14.71 6.12 5.72
N ARG A 821 15.06 7.00 6.66
CA ARG A 821 14.19 8.08 7.17
C ARG A 821 13.65 8.93 6.05
N LYS A 822 14.52 9.47 5.18
CA LYS A 822 14.12 10.35 4.07
C LYS A 822 13.08 9.68 3.17
N ASN A 823 13.34 8.43 2.76
CA ASN A 823 12.45 7.71 1.86
C ASN A 823 11.13 7.32 2.56
N LEU A 824 11.19 6.86 3.80
CA LEU A 824 10.01 6.45 4.57
C LEU A 824 9.06 7.64 4.84
N VAL A 825 9.60 8.81 5.18
CA VAL A 825 8.81 10.04 5.37
C VAL A 825 8.17 10.47 4.04
N GLY A 826 8.93 10.43 2.95
CA GLY A 826 8.41 10.74 1.62
C GLY A 826 7.25 9.84 1.21
N ARG A 827 7.33 8.55 1.56
CA ARG A 827 6.28 7.55 1.36
C ARG A 827 5.04 7.87 2.21
N ALA A 828 5.21 8.02 3.52
CA ALA A 828 4.12 8.29 4.47
C ALA A 828 3.32 9.57 4.17
N ARG A 829 3.93 10.55 3.50
CA ARG A 829 3.30 11.83 3.13
C ARG A 829 2.60 11.80 1.76
N LYS A 830 2.75 10.75 0.96
CA LYS A 830 2.25 10.68 -0.42
C LYS A 830 0.99 9.82 -0.56
N LYS A 831 -0.12 10.31 0.00
CA LYS A 831 -1.46 9.72 -0.22
C LYS A 831 -2.06 10.12 -1.58
N HIS A 832 -3.16 9.49 -1.95
CA HIS A 832 -3.96 9.91 -3.11
C HIS A 832 -4.56 11.31 -2.89
N ALA A 833 -4.40 12.19 -3.89
CA ALA A 833 -4.95 13.54 -3.83
C ALA A 833 -6.49 13.55 -3.80
N GLY A 834 -7.12 12.62 -4.54
CA GLY A 834 -8.58 12.49 -4.62
C GLY A 834 -9.21 11.65 -3.52
N SER A 835 -8.51 11.32 -2.44
CA SER A 835 -9.10 10.63 -1.27
C SER A 835 -8.96 11.46 0.00
N ARG A 836 -10.01 11.54 0.82
CA ARG A 836 -9.90 12.13 2.17
C ARG A 836 -9.16 11.23 3.15
N PHE A 837 -9.16 9.91 2.93
CA PHE A 837 -8.55 8.98 3.88
C PHE A 837 -7.01 9.05 3.79
N PRO A 838 -6.30 9.27 4.91
CA PRO A 838 -4.87 9.61 4.89
C PRO A 838 -3.95 8.46 4.43
N ALA A 839 -4.42 7.22 4.48
CA ALA A 839 -3.67 6.04 4.04
C ALA A 839 -4.27 5.37 2.80
N PHE A 840 -5.12 6.07 2.05
CA PHE A 840 -5.44 5.63 0.69
C PHE A 840 -4.33 6.12 -0.24
N TRP A 841 -3.35 5.25 -0.46
CA TRP A 841 -2.18 5.50 -1.28
C TRP A 841 -2.50 5.41 -2.78
N GLY A 842 -1.63 6.00 -3.59
CA GLY A 842 -1.65 5.84 -5.04
C GLY A 842 -2.57 6.85 -5.77
N PRO A 843 -2.89 6.63 -7.06
CA PRO A 843 -2.31 5.58 -7.87
C PRO A 843 -0.83 5.92 -8.10
N ASN A 844 0.07 5.04 -7.67
CA ASN A 844 1.49 5.13 -8.04
C ASN A 844 1.64 4.35 -9.34
N TYR A 845 2.01 3.07 -9.23
CA TYR A 845 1.96 2.11 -10.33
C TYR A 845 0.60 1.38 -10.35
N ASP A 846 -0.03 1.22 -9.18
CA ASP A 846 -1.23 0.38 -8.97
C ASP A 846 -2.51 1.18 -8.70
N TRP A 847 -3.60 0.46 -8.40
CA TRP A 847 -4.91 1.04 -8.10
C TRP A 847 -5.09 1.43 -6.63
N ILE A 848 -6.15 2.18 -6.31
CA ILE A 848 -6.35 2.82 -5.00
C ILE A 848 -7.28 1.99 -4.10
N PRO A 849 -6.94 1.80 -2.81
CA PRO A 849 -5.65 2.09 -2.21
C PRO A 849 -4.56 1.11 -2.68
N ASP A 850 -3.40 1.67 -3.01
CA ASP A 850 -2.21 0.92 -3.43
C ASP A 850 -1.58 0.23 -2.21
N GLN A 851 -1.79 -1.08 -2.07
CA GLN A 851 -1.29 -1.84 -0.91
C GLN A 851 0.21 -2.08 -0.96
N ASP A 852 0.85 -2.00 -2.13
CA ASP A 852 2.29 -2.19 -2.25
C ASP A 852 3.02 -1.03 -1.59
N HIS A 853 2.54 0.19 -1.85
CA HIS A 853 3.04 1.39 -1.20
C HIS A 853 2.99 1.28 0.33
N GLY A 854 1.86 0.83 0.87
CA GLY A 854 1.66 0.67 2.30
C GLY A 854 2.44 -0.50 2.91
N GLY A 855 2.50 -1.64 2.21
CA GLY A 855 3.23 -2.83 2.65
C GLY A 855 4.72 -2.56 2.82
N VAL A 856 5.32 -1.87 1.85
CA VAL A 856 6.73 -1.44 1.92
C VAL A 856 6.94 -0.44 3.06
N LEU A 857 6.03 0.53 3.25
CA LEU A 857 6.09 1.49 4.37
C LEU A 857 6.19 0.76 5.70
N MET A 858 5.29 -0.22 5.91
CA MET A 858 5.25 -0.97 7.16
C MET A 858 6.56 -1.73 7.39
N LYS A 859 7.05 -2.43 6.37
CA LYS A 859 8.26 -3.23 6.52
C LYS A 859 9.51 -2.39 6.73
N ALA A 860 9.65 -1.27 6.02
CA ALA A 860 10.79 -0.37 6.19
C ALA A 860 10.85 0.18 7.62
N LEU A 861 9.73 0.66 8.17
CA LEU A 861 9.67 1.16 9.55
C LEU A 861 10.03 0.07 10.57
N GLN A 862 9.48 -1.14 10.40
CA GLN A 862 9.83 -2.27 11.26
C GLN A 862 11.32 -2.62 11.17
N ALA A 863 11.89 -2.66 9.96
CA ALA A 863 13.30 -3.00 9.74
C ALA A 863 14.27 -1.92 10.28
N MET A 864 13.84 -0.67 10.39
CA MET A 864 14.63 0.38 11.06
C MET A 864 14.73 0.15 12.58
N LEU A 865 13.73 -0.51 13.18
CA LEU A 865 13.62 -0.74 14.62
C LEU A 865 14.10 -2.13 15.05
N LEU A 866 13.82 -3.16 14.26
CA LEU A 866 14.08 -4.56 14.61
C LEU A 866 14.43 -5.38 13.36
N GLN A 867 15.59 -6.02 13.38
CA GLN A 867 16.03 -7.01 12.39
C GLN A 867 16.41 -8.31 13.07
N THR A 868 16.37 -9.43 12.36
CA THR A 868 16.61 -10.76 12.92
C THR A 868 17.53 -11.59 12.04
N ASP A 869 18.37 -12.39 12.69
CA ASP A 869 19.22 -13.37 12.04
C ASP A 869 19.25 -14.66 12.86
N GLY A 870 18.47 -15.65 12.42
CA GLY A 870 18.20 -16.85 13.20
C GLY A 870 17.65 -16.47 14.57
N ARG A 871 18.40 -16.77 15.63
CA ARG A 871 18.04 -16.40 17.00
C ARG A 871 18.34 -14.95 17.37
N LYS A 872 19.32 -14.32 16.73
CA LYS A 872 19.77 -12.96 17.07
C LYS A 872 18.70 -11.92 16.71
N VAL A 873 18.53 -10.92 17.58
CA VAL A 873 17.59 -9.81 17.40
C VAL A 873 18.36 -8.49 17.48
N PHE A 874 18.46 -7.77 16.37
CA PHE A 874 19.12 -6.47 16.29
C PHE A 874 18.12 -5.37 16.55
N LEU A 875 18.39 -4.56 17.58
CA LEU A 875 17.54 -3.47 18.05
C LEU A 875 18.09 -2.12 17.56
N LEU A 876 17.21 -1.30 17.00
CA LEU A 876 17.48 0.04 16.42
C LEU A 876 18.57 0.06 15.32
N PRO A 877 18.60 -0.92 14.38
CA PRO A 877 19.69 -1.05 13.41
C PRO A 877 19.84 0.12 12.43
N ALA A 878 18.76 0.87 12.16
CA ALA A 878 18.78 2.03 11.28
C ALA A 878 17.85 3.13 11.81
N TRP A 879 17.92 3.41 13.11
CA TRP A 879 17.02 4.37 13.76
C TRP A 879 17.64 5.78 13.86
N PRO A 880 16.93 6.86 13.51
CA PRO A 880 17.40 8.23 13.70
C PRO A 880 17.49 8.60 15.18
N LYS A 881 18.63 9.13 15.62
CA LYS A 881 18.85 9.48 17.04
C LYS A 881 17.90 10.56 17.57
N ASP A 882 17.37 11.41 16.69
CA ASP A 882 16.45 12.51 16.98
C ASP A 882 14.98 12.09 17.03
N TRP A 883 14.67 10.80 16.89
CA TRP A 883 13.31 10.25 17.02
C TRP A 883 13.16 9.46 18.32
N ASP A 884 12.23 9.89 19.17
CA ASP A 884 11.74 9.10 20.29
C ASP A 884 10.76 8.04 19.75
N VAL A 885 10.76 6.85 20.34
CA VAL A 885 9.84 5.76 19.97
C VAL A 885 9.47 4.88 21.15
N HIS A 886 8.21 4.44 21.18
CA HIS A 886 7.75 3.31 21.97
C HIS A 886 7.12 2.28 21.02
N PHE A 887 7.68 1.07 20.99
CA PHE A 887 7.19 0.02 20.12
C PHE A 887 7.11 -1.33 20.83
N ARG A 888 6.27 -2.21 20.29
CA ARG A 888 6.21 -3.64 20.57
C ARG A 888 6.17 -4.40 19.24
N LEU A 889 7.15 -5.25 18.99
CA LEU A 889 7.28 -6.05 17.76
C LEU A 889 7.59 -7.52 18.10
N HIS A 890 7.34 -8.40 17.14
CA HIS A 890 7.60 -9.83 17.22
C HIS A 890 8.90 -10.20 16.50
N ALA A 891 9.57 -11.22 17.02
CA ALA A 891 10.79 -11.81 16.49
C ALA A 891 10.68 -13.35 16.52
N PRO A 892 11.53 -14.09 15.78
CA PRO A 892 11.60 -15.55 15.80
C PRO A 892 11.59 -16.16 17.19
N TYR A 893 11.17 -17.42 17.28
CA TYR A 893 10.95 -18.27 18.44
C TYR A 893 10.03 -17.61 19.48
N ARG A 894 8.81 -17.25 19.04
CA ARG A 894 7.72 -16.70 19.87
C ARG A 894 8.15 -15.55 20.77
N THR A 895 8.94 -14.63 20.21
CA THR A 895 9.52 -13.53 20.98
C THR A 895 8.83 -12.23 20.69
N THR A 896 8.55 -11.47 21.75
CA THR A 896 8.12 -10.09 21.67
C THR A 896 9.21 -9.21 22.28
N VAL A 897 9.52 -8.11 21.60
CA VAL A 897 10.39 -7.04 22.09
C VAL A 897 9.56 -5.77 22.22
N GLU A 898 9.44 -5.27 23.44
CA GLU A 898 8.93 -3.94 23.74
C GLU A 898 10.10 -3.02 24.12
N CYS A 899 10.23 -1.90 23.41
CA CYS A 899 11.31 -0.96 23.63
C CYS A 899 10.78 0.48 23.62
N LYS A 900 11.24 1.27 24.58
CA LYS A 900 11.11 2.73 24.59
C LYS A 900 12.48 3.36 24.44
N TYR A 901 12.73 4.04 23.33
CA TYR A 901 13.93 4.84 23.11
C TYR A 901 13.54 6.32 23.15
N GLY A 902 14.31 7.13 23.87
CA GLY A 902 14.11 8.57 23.84
C GLY A 902 15.10 9.39 24.65
N GLY A 903 15.34 10.61 24.17
CA GLY A 903 16.42 11.47 24.68
C GLY A 903 17.79 10.79 24.58
N GLY A 904 18.09 10.21 23.41
CA GLY A 904 19.40 9.62 23.09
C GLY A 904 19.69 8.25 23.68
N LYS A 905 18.75 7.59 24.38
CA LYS A 905 19.00 6.27 25.00
C LYS A 905 17.75 5.41 25.15
N VAL A 906 17.95 4.10 25.28
CA VAL A 906 16.89 3.14 25.63
C VAL A 906 16.47 3.36 27.09
N ARG A 907 15.17 3.59 27.31
CA ARG A 907 14.52 3.87 28.60
C ARG A 907 13.73 2.68 29.14
N LEU A 908 13.21 1.83 28.25
CA LEU A 908 12.51 0.60 28.57
C LEU A 908 12.94 -0.47 27.55
N LEU A 909 13.20 -1.68 28.04
CA LEU A 909 13.42 -2.86 27.20
C LEU A 909 12.88 -4.10 27.90
N THR A 910 11.77 -4.61 27.39
CA THR A 910 11.13 -5.85 27.83
C THR A 910 11.20 -6.86 26.70
N VAL A 911 11.68 -8.06 27.00
CA VAL A 911 11.71 -9.19 26.05
C VAL A 911 10.91 -10.32 26.66
N THR A 912 9.97 -10.87 25.90
CA THR A 912 9.14 -12.00 26.32
C THR A 912 9.33 -13.14 25.32
N PRO A 913 9.74 -14.34 25.77
CA PRO A 913 10.08 -14.68 27.15
C PRO A 913 11.47 -14.12 27.58
N PRO A 914 11.73 -13.87 28.88
CA PRO A 914 12.89 -13.10 29.35
C PRO A 914 14.26 -13.67 28.95
N GLU A 915 14.40 -14.98 28.83
CA GLU A 915 15.64 -15.65 28.42
C GLU A 915 16.10 -15.24 27.02
N ARG A 916 15.17 -14.80 26.16
CA ARG A 916 15.48 -14.31 24.82
C ARG A 916 16.19 -12.96 24.83
N LYS A 917 16.28 -12.29 25.98
CA LYS A 917 17.11 -11.09 26.15
C LYS A 917 18.59 -11.34 25.81
N ALA A 918 19.09 -12.56 26.01
CA ALA A 918 20.46 -12.93 25.67
C ALA A 918 20.74 -12.91 24.15
N ASP A 919 19.69 -12.97 23.32
CA ASP A 919 19.81 -12.93 21.87
C ASP A 919 19.79 -11.50 21.29
N LEU A 920 19.58 -10.47 22.12
CA LEU A 920 19.49 -9.08 21.67
C LEU A 920 20.87 -8.47 21.44
N VAL A 921 21.00 -7.77 20.32
CA VAL A 921 22.12 -6.91 19.97
C VAL A 921 21.57 -5.49 19.80
N THR A 922 21.85 -4.60 20.76
CA THR A 922 21.42 -3.19 20.65
C THR A 922 22.47 -2.41 19.88
N LEU A 923 22.06 -1.75 18.81
CA LEU A 923 22.92 -0.90 17.99
C LEU A 923 22.70 0.56 18.37
N GLU A 924 23.73 1.38 18.16
CA GLU A 924 23.63 2.82 18.41
C GLU A 924 22.80 3.48 17.31
N PRO A 925 21.73 4.23 17.65
CA PRO A 925 21.01 5.06 16.70
C PRO A 925 21.92 6.12 16.07
N GLN A 926 21.70 6.42 14.78
CA GLN A 926 22.57 7.27 13.97
C GLN A 926 22.12 8.73 13.93
#